data_AF-A0A925RSW7-F1
#
_entry.id   AF-A0A925RSW7-F1
#
_cell.length_a   1.000
_cell.length_b   1.000
_cell.length_c   1.000
_cell.angle_alpha   90.00
_cell.angle_beta   90.00
_cell.angle_gamma   90.00
#
_symmetry.space_group_name_H-M   'P 1'
#
loop_
_entity.id
_entity.type
_entity.pdbx_description
1 polymer ?
#
loop_
_entity_poly.entity_id
_entity_poly.type
_entity_poly.pdbx_seq_one_letter_code
_entity_poly.pdbx_strand_id
1 'polypeptide(L)'
;MSAPTPKMAPYLAMRKGLPADIILFYRLGDFYEMFFEDAKTAAPILGVALTRRGGTPMCGVPYHAAQNYIARLLKAGKRVAIAEQTSEPVPGKLVDREIARILTAGSIDDLSLLDDQRPNYLAALSRIGKCHGLAAIDHTTGEFIIAEFSDPAQLLDELARLSPSEILIPDHQLADFPQHPHALQNVLPYDGYTFLPEHAGQLLKQHFKVLTLDGFGCANLHAALAAAGAALHYLIHQLRRPCGHLLSPRLLENEKYVLIDAASQRNLDLIDSRAGKSHTLLAVLDRTATPMGGRLLRSWLLHPLRDLEILTSRQDIIASLLAEPFLLSKARESLKSIRDIARTTSRLSQNSGNPRDLRSLATSLSHIPALKENLSSLKTEHFQLAPLENLHTFPELTSLLATALADEPSANLRDGNIIRAGHSPDLDELRAAARSGKDWIARLQEDERKRTSIESLKIKFNNVFGYFIEITTSHLHKVPADYTRKQTMANAERYITPALKEMENKILGAEERSKQLEYELFTLLRNHVITHLHQLQETAAAIAEIDVLCALAHTAQLHRHTRPILTHGTELIIENGRHPILEQTLTDTKFVPNDTHLDPATSRLQILTGPNMAGKSTYIRQLALITLMAQIGACVPADSATIGLADRIFCRVGASDDLSRGQSTFMVEMSETALILNHATAKSLVILDEIGRGTATFDGLSIAWAVAEYLHDEIKCRTLFATHYHELTDLA
;
A
#
# COMPACT_ATOMS: atom_id res chain seq x y z
N MET A 1 15.38 -16.94 -42.30
CA MET A 1 14.53 -17.25 -41.14
C MET A 1 13.19 -17.72 -41.67
N SER A 2 12.75 -18.93 -41.29
CA SER A 2 11.43 -19.45 -41.65
C SER A 2 10.33 -18.53 -41.12
N ALA A 3 9.27 -18.32 -41.91
CA ALA A 3 8.14 -17.49 -41.51
C ALA A 3 7.54 -18.02 -40.19
N PRO A 4 7.22 -17.15 -39.21
CA PRO A 4 6.62 -17.57 -37.96
C PRO A 4 5.32 -18.30 -38.24
N THR A 5 5.07 -19.40 -37.53
CA THR A 5 3.82 -20.16 -37.67
C THR A 5 2.61 -19.23 -37.44
N PRO A 6 1.46 -19.45 -38.11
CA PRO A 6 0.27 -18.61 -37.95
C PRO A 6 -0.18 -18.41 -36.50
N LYS A 7 0.13 -19.38 -35.62
CA LYS A 7 -0.16 -19.32 -34.17
C LYS A 7 0.74 -18.35 -33.39
N MET A 8 1.92 -18.00 -33.91
CA MET A 8 2.90 -17.10 -33.26
C MET A 8 2.81 -15.65 -33.76
N ALA A 9 2.18 -15.40 -34.92
CA ALA A 9 2.03 -14.04 -35.43
C ALA A 9 1.30 -13.09 -34.46
N PRO A 10 0.20 -13.49 -33.78
CA PRO A 10 -0.45 -12.63 -32.79
C PRO A 10 0.44 -12.31 -31.58
N TYR A 11 1.19 -13.31 -31.09
CA TYR A 11 2.15 -13.12 -30.00
C TYR A 11 3.23 -12.09 -30.37
N LEU A 12 3.83 -12.24 -31.56
CA LEU A 12 4.88 -11.34 -32.04
C LEU A 12 4.35 -9.92 -32.25
N ALA A 13 3.12 -9.77 -32.74
CA ALA A 13 2.49 -8.47 -32.90
C ALA A 13 2.31 -7.75 -31.54
N MET A 14 1.79 -8.45 -30.53
CA MET A 14 1.68 -7.91 -29.17
C MET A 14 3.04 -7.58 -28.57
N ARG A 15 4.01 -8.48 -28.70
CA ARG A 15 5.35 -8.29 -28.15
C ARG A 15 6.06 -7.09 -28.76
N LYS A 16 5.83 -6.82 -30.05
CA LYS A 16 6.38 -5.66 -30.77
C LYS A 16 5.82 -4.33 -30.24
N GLY A 17 4.58 -4.32 -29.72
CA GLY A 17 3.98 -3.17 -29.08
C GLY A 17 4.39 -2.95 -27.63
N LEU A 18 5.25 -3.81 -27.07
CA LEU A 18 5.70 -3.74 -25.68
C LEU A 18 7.18 -3.37 -25.60
N PRO A 19 7.59 -2.52 -24.64
CA PRO A 19 9.00 -2.28 -24.32
C PRO A 19 9.76 -3.57 -24.01
N ALA A 20 11.09 -3.54 -24.18
CA ALA A 20 11.94 -4.72 -24.06
C ALA A 20 11.95 -5.31 -22.64
N ASP A 21 11.79 -4.49 -21.62
CA ASP A 21 11.84 -4.87 -20.21
C ASP A 21 10.49 -5.39 -19.66
N ILE A 22 9.43 -5.39 -20.48
CA ILE A 22 8.13 -5.97 -20.15
C ILE A 22 8.08 -7.42 -20.64
N ILE A 23 7.84 -8.34 -19.71
CA ILE A 23 7.63 -9.76 -19.99
C ILE A 23 6.17 -9.99 -20.36
N LEU A 24 5.91 -10.62 -21.51
CA LEU A 24 4.56 -10.94 -21.96
C LEU A 24 4.11 -12.30 -21.44
N PHE A 25 3.15 -12.31 -20.50
CA PHE A 25 2.41 -13.49 -20.08
C PHE A 25 1.27 -13.73 -21.08
N TYR A 26 1.48 -14.68 -21.99
CA TYR A 26 0.53 -14.97 -23.05
C TYR A 26 -0.35 -16.17 -22.70
N ARG A 27 -1.65 -15.95 -22.50
CA ARG A 27 -2.59 -16.99 -22.05
C ARG A 27 -2.81 -18.08 -23.10
N LEU A 28 -2.34 -19.31 -22.83
CA LEU A 28 -2.53 -20.49 -23.67
C LEU A 28 -3.10 -21.66 -22.86
N GLY A 29 -4.40 -21.89 -23.01
CA GLY A 29 -5.09 -22.92 -22.22
C GLY A 29 -5.00 -22.58 -20.74
N ASP A 30 -4.50 -23.50 -19.91
CA ASP A 30 -4.31 -23.31 -18.47
C ASP A 30 -2.95 -22.72 -18.06
N PHE A 31 -2.14 -22.26 -19.01
CA PHE A 31 -0.84 -21.64 -18.73
C PHE A 31 -0.77 -20.20 -19.21
N TYR A 32 0.10 -19.41 -18.57
CA TYR A 32 0.74 -18.27 -19.23
C TYR A 32 2.07 -18.75 -19.77
N GLU A 33 2.24 -18.69 -21.08
CA GLU A 33 3.49 -19.03 -21.76
C GLU A 33 4.22 -17.74 -22.15
N MET A 34 5.55 -17.78 -22.07
CA MET A 34 6.48 -16.76 -22.54
C MET A 34 7.37 -17.39 -23.61
N PHE A 35 7.73 -16.63 -24.64
CA PHE A 35 8.53 -17.15 -25.77
C PHE A 35 9.76 -16.28 -26.05
N PHE A 36 10.73 -16.87 -26.77
CA PHE A 36 11.96 -16.18 -27.22
C PHE A 36 12.77 -15.60 -26.06
N GLU A 37 13.12 -14.31 -26.12
CA GLU A 37 13.93 -13.63 -25.11
C GLU A 37 13.18 -13.47 -23.78
N ASP A 38 11.85 -13.31 -23.81
CA ASP A 38 11.04 -13.27 -22.60
C ASP A 38 11.17 -14.60 -21.84
N ALA A 39 11.16 -15.74 -22.54
CA ALA A 39 11.34 -17.04 -21.92
C ALA A 39 12.73 -17.22 -21.30
N LYS A 40 13.79 -16.80 -22.01
CA LYS A 40 15.18 -16.87 -21.52
C LYS A 40 15.41 -15.99 -20.30
N THR A 41 14.77 -14.82 -20.28
CA THR A 41 14.87 -13.86 -19.18
C THR A 41 14.06 -14.32 -17.97
N ALA A 42 12.82 -14.80 -18.19
CA ALA A 42 11.91 -15.15 -17.13
C ALA A 42 12.26 -16.49 -16.46
N ALA A 43 12.68 -17.51 -17.22
CA ALA A 43 12.95 -18.85 -16.68
C ALA A 43 13.87 -18.87 -15.44
N PRO A 44 15.06 -18.23 -15.43
CA PRO A 44 15.92 -18.20 -14.25
C PRO A 44 15.33 -17.39 -13.09
N ILE A 45 14.64 -16.28 -13.36
CA ILE A 45 14.01 -15.44 -12.32
C ILE A 45 12.87 -16.20 -11.64
N LEU A 46 12.06 -16.90 -12.43
CA LEU A 46 10.89 -17.64 -11.96
C LEU A 46 11.28 -18.98 -11.30
N GLY A 47 12.47 -19.51 -11.62
CA GLY A 47 12.89 -20.84 -11.20
C GLY A 47 12.14 -21.96 -11.93
N VAL A 48 11.83 -21.76 -13.22
CA VAL A 48 11.09 -22.72 -14.05
C VAL A 48 11.93 -23.22 -15.22
N ALA A 49 11.58 -24.38 -15.76
CA ALA A 49 12.31 -24.98 -16.88
C ALA A 49 12.18 -24.17 -18.17
N LEU A 50 13.31 -23.87 -18.81
CA LEU A 50 13.36 -23.35 -20.17
C LEU A 50 13.28 -24.51 -21.17
N THR A 51 12.20 -24.57 -21.95
CA THR A 51 11.91 -25.63 -22.93
C THR A 51 11.86 -25.08 -24.35
N ARG A 52 11.42 -25.88 -25.33
CA ARG A 52 11.23 -25.43 -26.72
C ARG A 52 9.90 -25.91 -27.28
N ARG A 53 9.20 -25.05 -28.02
CA ARG A 53 7.97 -25.36 -28.78
C ARG A 53 8.19 -25.03 -30.25
N GLY A 54 8.17 -26.04 -31.12
CA GLY A 54 8.44 -25.84 -32.55
C GLY A 54 9.80 -25.17 -32.82
N GLY A 55 10.83 -25.50 -32.03
CA GLY A 55 12.17 -24.90 -32.12
C GLY A 55 12.34 -23.55 -31.40
N THR A 56 11.26 -22.94 -30.91
CA THR A 56 11.29 -21.64 -30.23
C THR A 56 11.46 -21.81 -28.71
N PRO A 57 12.38 -21.09 -28.03
CA PRO A 57 12.49 -21.08 -26.57
C PRO A 57 11.17 -20.71 -25.90
N MET A 58 10.76 -21.47 -24.89
CA MET A 58 9.50 -21.28 -24.17
C MET A 58 9.62 -21.67 -22.70
N CYS A 59 9.02 -20.88 -21.81
CA CYS A 59 8.73 -21.28 -20.45
C CYS A 59 7.29 -20.89 -20.11
N GLY A 60 6.72 -21.48 -19.07
CA GLY A 60 5.33 -21.18 -18.71
C GLY A 60 5.02 -21.49 -17.25
N VAL A 61 3.97 -20.84 -16.77
CA VAL A 61 3.47 -21.00 -15.40
C VAL A 61 1.96 -21.26 -15.43
N PRO A 62 1.42 -22.08 -14.52
CA PRO A 62 -0.04 -22.27 -14.40
C PRO A 62 -0.70 -20.95 -14.01
N TYR A 63 -1.81 -20.56 -14.67
CA TYR A 63 -2.42 -19.26 -14.37
C TYR A 63 -2.93 -19.10 -12.95
N HIS A 64 -3.48 -20.17 -12.37
CA HIS A 64 -3.94 -20.17 -10.99
C HIS A 64 -2.83 -19.86 -9.99
N ALA A 65 -1.56 -20.08 -10.37
CA ALA A 65 -0.39 -19.80 -9.54
C ALA A 65 0.39 -18.56 -10.02
N ALA A 66 -0.11 -17.83 -11.02
CA ALA A 66 0.64 -16.76 -11.68
C ALA A 66 1.05 -15.62 -10.75
N GLN A 67 0.23 -15.31 -9.73
CA GLN A 67 0.49 -14.21 -8.78
C GLN A 67 1.88 -14.30 -8.13
N ASN A 68 2.26 -15.49 -7.64
CA ASN A 68 3.56 -15.71 -7.01
C ASN A 68 4.73 -15.51 -7.99
N TYR A 69 4.54 -15.85 -9.27
CA TYR A 69 5.56 -15.68 -10.31
C TYR A 69 5.66 -14.22 -10.75
N ILE A 70 4.53 -13.51 -10.86
CA ILE A 70 4.49 -12.08 -11.12
C ILE A 70 5.27 -11.33 -10.04
N ALA A 71 5.04 -11.65 -8.77
CA ALA A 71 5.77 -11.05 -7.65
C ALA A 71 7.30 -11.17 -7.76
N ARG A 72 7.80 -12.34 -8.21
CA ARG A 72 9.23 -12.57 -8.44
C ARG A 72 9.78 -11.70 -9.57
N LEU A 73 9.03 -11.56 -10.67
CA LEU A 73 9.42 -10.70 -11.79
C LEU A 73 9.47 -9.23 -11.37
N LEU A 74 8.45 -8.75 -10.64
CA LEU A 74 8.40 -7.37 -10.15
C LEU A 74 9.56 -7.07 -9.20
N LYS A 75 9.86 -7.99 -8.26
CA LYS A 75 11.04 -7.87 -7.37
C LYS A 75 12.38 -7.87 -8.12
N ALA A 76 12.43 -8.52 -9.28
CA ALA A 76 13.60 -8.50 -10.17
C ALA A 76 13.63 -7.28 -11.11
N GLY A 77 12.77 -6.28 -10.89
CA GLY A 77 12.69 -5.05 -11.70
C GLY A 77 12.12 -5.26 -13.10
N LYS A 78 11.38 -6.36 -13.34
CA LYS A 78 10.69 -6.62 -14.61
C LYS A 78 9.22 -6.26 -14.49
N ARG A 79 8.64 -5.69 -15.54
CA ARG A 79 7.20 -5.44 -15.66
C ARG A 79 6.53 -6.61 -16.38
N VAL A 80 5.24 -6.83 -16.17
CA VAL A 80 4.53 -7.99 -16.73
C VAL A 80 3.27 -7.57 -17.45
N ALA A 81 3.19 -7.83 -18.76
CA ALA A 81 1.96 -7.66 -19.53
C ALA A 81 1.15 -8.96 -19.50
N ILE A 82 -0.13 -8.87 -19.12
CA ILE A 82 -1.04 -10.02 -19.09
C ILE A 82 -1.91 -9.98 -20.35
N ALA A 83 -1.69 -10.92 -21.27
CA ALA A 83 -2.52 -11.09 -22.45
C ALA A 83 -3.55 -12.21 -22.22
N GLU A 84 -4.82 -11.82 -22.12
CA GLU A 84 -5.94 -12.72 -21.85
C GLU A 84 -6.69 -13.10 -23.13
N GLN A 85 -7.44 -14.19 -23.05
CA GLN A 85 -8.37 -14.59 -24.11
C GLN A 85 -9.64 -13.74 -24.05
N THR A 86 -9.99 -13.12 -25.16
CA THR A 86 -11.19 -12.25 -25.27
C THR A 86 -12.38 -12.96 -25.91
N SER A 87 -12.15 -14.07 -26.61
CA SER A 87 -13.20 -14.91 -27.21
C SER A 87 -13.17 -16.34 -26.67
N GLU A 88 -14.31 -17.02 -26.75
CA GLU A 88 -14.38 -18.43 -26.38
C GLU A 88 -13.58 -19.32 -27.35
N PRO A 89 -12.92 -20.39 -26.86
CA PRO A 89 -12.15 -21.27 -27.72
C PRO A 89 -13.04 -22.10 -28.65
N VAL A 90 -13.11 -21.72 -29.93
CA VAL A 90 -13.79 -22.52 -30.97
C VAL A 90 -12.79 -23.46 -31.65
N PRO A 91 -13.07 -24.79 -31.75
CA PRO A 91 -12.19 -25.73 -32.44
C PRO A 91 -11.84 -25.28 -33.86
N GLY A 92 -10.55 -25.30 -34.21
CA GLY A 92 -10.06 -24.92 -35.54
C GLY A 92 -9.92 -23.41 -35.78
N LYS A 93 -10.43 -22.55 -34.89
CA LYS A 93 -10.23 -21.09 -34.96
C LYS A 93 -9.18 -20.63 -33.95
N LEU A 94 -8.45 -19.58 -34.32
CA LEU A 94 -7.56 -18.88 -33.40
C LEU A 94 -8.43 -18.08 -32.41
N VAL A 95 -8.13 -18.23 -31.13
CA VAL A 95 -8.76 -17.44 -30.07
C VAL A 95 -8.16 -16.05 -30.06
N ASP A 96 -9.00 -15.03 -30.02
CA ASP A 96 -8.57 -13.64 -29.93
C ASP A 96 -8.02 -13.37 -28.54
N ARG A 97 -6.99 -12.54 -28.50
CA ARG A 97 -6.31 -12.17 -27.27
C ARG A 97 -6.00 -10.69 -27.29
N GLU A 98 -5.99 -10.11 -26.11
CA GLU A 98 -5.60 -8.72 -25.91
C GLU A 98 -4.83 -8.56 -24.62
N ILE A 99 -3.97 -7.54 -24.57
CA ILE A 99 -3.29 -7.15 -23.34
C ILE A 99 -4.34 -6.51 -22.42
N ALA A 100 -4.77 -7.25 -21.41
CA ALA A 100 -5.77 -6.82 -20.45
C ALA A 100 -5.20 -5.74 -19.50
N ARG A 101 -3.95 -5.93 -19.06
CA ARG A 101 -3.26 -5.00 -18.15
C ARG A 101 -1.75 -5.22 -18.17
N ILE A 102 -1.02 -4.20 -17.73
CA ILE A 102 0.42 -4.31 -17.43
C ILE A 102 0.62 -4.05 -15.94
N LEU A 103 1.35 -4.95 -15.29
CA LEU A 103 1.68 -4.90 -13.87
C LEU A 103 3.12 -4.41 -13.70
N THR A 104 3.29 -3.47 -12.78
CA THR A 104 4.57 -2.86 -12.41
C THR A 104 4.68 -2.79 -10.90
N ALA A 105 5.85 -2.43 -10.37
CA ALA A 105 6.03 -2.28 -8.92
C ALA A 105 5.09 -1.21 -8.32
N GLY A 106 4.87 -0.09 -9.03
CA GLY A 106 3.98 0.99 -8.57
C GLY A 106 2.49 0.77 -8.81
N SER A 107 2.08 -0.32 -9.47
CA SER A 107 0.68 -0.53 -9.86
C SER A 107 0.08 -1.85 -9.37
N ILE A 108 0.75 -2.56 -8.45
CA ILE A 108 0.26 -3.82 -7.88
C ILE A 108 -1.03 -3.59 -7.09
N ASP A 109 -2.10 -4.33 -7.39
CA ASP A 109 -3.38 -4.32 -6.67
C ASP A 109 -3.65 -5.64 -5.91
N ASP A 110 -2.72 -6.59 -5.97
CA ASP A 110 -2.79 -7.84 -5.21
C ASP A 110 -2.32 -7.64 -3.77
N LEU A 111 -3.25 -7.77 -2.82
CA LEU A 111 -2.99 -7.59 -1.39
C LEU A 111 -1.91 -8.54 -0.87
N SER A 112 -1.77 -9.74 -1.44
CA SER A 112 -0.75 -10.70 -0.99
C SER A 112 0.69 -10.28 -1.29
N LEU A 113 0.86 -9.30 -2.18
CA LEU A 113 2.16 -8.80 -2.62
C LEU A 113 2.53 -7.45 -1.99
N LEU A 114 1.60 -6.85 -1.25
CA LEU A 114 1.75 -5.55 -0.63
C LEU A 114 2.02 -5.71 0.87
N ASP A 115 2.77 -4.76 1.42
CA ASP A 115 2.79 -4.55 2.87
C ASP A 115 1.51 -3.78 3.24
N ASP A 116 0.72 -4.32 4.17
CA ASP A 116 -0.57 -3.75 4.58
C ASP A 116 -0.41 -2.38 5.24
N GLN A 117 0.71 -2.11 5.89
CA GLN A 117 0.96 -0.85 6.61
C GLN A 117 1.79 0.16 5.81
N ARG A 118 2.12 -0.16 4.54
CA ARG A 118 2.89 0.73 3.67
C ARG A 118 2.08 1.16 2.44
N PRO A 119 2.09 2.45 2.07
CA PRO A 119 1.61 2.89 0.77
C PRO A 119 2.43 2.30 -0.38
N ASN A 120 1.83 2.13 -1.55
CA ASN A 120 2.53 1.69 -2.76
C ASN A 120 2.49 2.78 -3.84
N TYR A 121 3.35 3.79 -3.69
CA TYR A 121 3.34 4.95 -4.59
C TYR A 121 4.02 4.64 -5.93
N LEU A 122 3.33 5.01 -7.02
CA LEU A 122 3.92 5.39 -8.29
C LEU A 122 4.15 6.90 -8.27
N ALA A 123 5.40 7.34 -8.45
CA ALA A 123 5.73 8.75 -8.54
C ALA A 123 6.03 9.18 -9.98
N ALA A 124 5.83 10.45 -10.28
CA ALA A 124 6.31 11.09 -11.49
C ALA A 124 6.99 12.42 -11.14
N LEU A 125 8.05 12.74 -11.87
CA LEU A 125 8.84 13.95 -11.68
C LEU A 125 8.85 14.76 -12.97
N SER A 126 8.79 16.08 -12.83
CA SER A 126 8.99 16.99 -13.97
C SER A 126 9.82 18.19 -13.55
N ARG A 127 10.50 18.81 -14.51
CA ARG A 127 11.19 20.08 -14.30
C ARG A 127 10.73 21.09 -15.32
N ILE A 128 10.28 22.26 -14.85
CA ILE A 128 9.89 23.39 -15.70
C ILE A 128 10.62 24.63 -15.20
N GLY A 129 11.61 25.09 -15.96
CA GLY A 129 12.49 26.18 -15.55
C GLY A 129 13.26 25.81 -14.27
N LYS A 130 12.98 26.55 -13.18
CA LYS A 130 13.57 26.31 -11.86
C LYS A 130 12.68 25.48 -10.93
N CYS A 131 11.43 25.21 -11.32
CA CYS A 131 10.50 24.45 -10.51
C CYS A 131 10.62 22.95 -10.81
N HIS A 132 10.51 22.15 -9.75
CA HIS A 132 10.52 20.70 -9.78
C HIS A 132 9.16 20.20 -9.31
N GLY A 133 8.44 19.51 -10.19
CA GLY A 133 7.14 18.92 -9.89
C GLY A 133 7.26 17.49 -9.41
N LEU A 134 6.42 17.13 -8.45
CA LEU A 134 6.22 15.77 -7.98
C LEU A 134 4.72 15.45 -8.02
N ALA A 135 4.41 14.27 -8.52
CA ALA A 135 3.12 13.63 -8.30
C ALA A 135 3.36 12.22 -7.76
N ALA A 136 2.60 11.81 -6.75
CA ALA A 136 2.64 10.47 -6.19
C ALA A 136 1.22 9.91 -6.09
N ILE A 137 1.01 8.72 -6.66
CA ILE A 137 -0.29 8.05 -6.69
C ILE A 137 -0.15 6.70 -6.02
N ASP A 138 -0.96 6.44 -4.98
CA ASP A 138 -1.19 5.08 -4.49
C ASP A 138 -2.44 4.54 -5.19
N HIS A 139 -2.22 3.75 -6.23
CA HIS A 139 -3.30 3.16 -7.00
C HIS A 139 -4.16 2.18 -6.19
N THR A 140 -3.67 1.70 -5.05
CA THR A 140 -4.38 0.74 -4.19
C THR A 140 -5.34 1.41 -3.23
N THR A 141 -5.18 2.70 -2.93
CA THR A 141 -6.05 3.43 -1.99
C THR A 141 -6.84 4.56 -2.65
N GLY A 142 -6.34 5.08 -3.78
CA GLY A 142 -6.89 6.24 -4.44
C GLY A 142 -6.20 7.55 -4.04
N GLU A 143 -5.16 7.50 -3.20
CA GLU A 143 -4.40 8.68 -2.80
C GLU A 143 -3.64 9.26 -3.99
N PHE A 144 -3.74 10.58 -4.16
CA PHE A 144 -3.06 11.33 -5.21
C PHE A 144 -2.48 12.60 -4.61
N ILE A 145 -1.16 12.65 -4.44
CA ILE A 145 -0.43 13.80 -3.91
C ILE A 145 0.26 14.53 -5.05
N ILE A 146 0.25 15.86 -5.00
CA ILE A 146 1.04 16.72 -5.89
C ILE A 146 1.82 17.76 -5.08
N ALA A 147 3.01 18.09 -5.54
CA ALA A 147 3.87 19.10 -4.92
C ALA A 147 4.75 19.80 -5.97
N GLU A 148 5.14 21.04 -5.70
CA GLU A 148 6.12 21.78 -6.50
C GLU A 148 7.20 22.37 -5.59
N PHE A 149 8.45 22.23 -6.00
CA PHE A 149 9.62 22.67 -5.24
C PHE A 149 10.50 23.58 -6.09
N SER A 150 10.97 24.68 -5.50
CA SER A 150 12.00 25.53 -6.11
C SER A 150 13.42 24.97 -5.93
N ASP A 151 13.62 24.19 -4.86
CA ASP A 151 14.90 23.59 -4.47
C ASP A 151 14.89 22.07 -4.74
N PRO A 152 15.82 21.55 -5.57
CA PRO A 152 15.91 20.12 -5.83
C PRO A 152 16.19 19.28 -4.58
N ALA A 153 16.83 19.82 -3.54
CA ALA A 153 17.07 19.09 -2.30
C ALA A 153 15.75 18.72 -1.59
N GLN A 154 14.77 19.64 -1.59
CA GLN A 154 13.45 19.38 -1.00
C GLN A 154 12.68 18.29 -1.75
N LEU A 155 12.82 18.24 -3.09
CA LEU A 155 12.27 17.14 -3.88
C LEU A 155 12.87 15.80 -3.45
N LEU A 156 14.19 15.74 -3.29
CA LEU A 156 14.89 14.51 -2.89
C LEU A 156 14.47 14.05 -1.49
N ASP A 157 14.31 14.97 -0.54
CA ASP A 157 13.82 14.67 0.81
C ASP A 157 12.39 14.11 0.76
N GLU A 158 11.53 14.69 -0.08
CA GLU A 158 10.16 14.19 -0.25
C GLU A 158 10.12 12.80 -0.90
N LEU A 159 10.95 12.57 -1.92
CA LEU A 159 11.10 11.24 -2.53
C LEU A 159 11.58 10.20 -1.53
N ALA A 160 12.50 10.58 -0.63
CA ALA A 160 12.97 9.71 0.44
C ALA A 160 11.84 9.39 1.44
N ARG A 161 11.00 10.38 1.79
CA ARG A 161 9.81 10.18 2.66
C ARG A 161 8.79 9.24 2.04
N LEU A 162 8.39 9.52 0.80
CA LEU A 162 7.39 8.73 0.10
C LEU A 162 7.89 7.32 -0.24
N SER A 163 9.19 7.20 -0.54
CA SER A 163 9.84 5.95 -0.95
C SER A 163 9.03 5.20 -2.03
N PRO A 164 8.78 5.84 -3.20
CA PRO A 164 7.95 5.27 -4.24
C PRO A 164 8.55 3.98 -4.81
N SER A 165 7.68 3.05 -5.18
CA SER A 165 8.07 1.76 -5.75
C SER A 165 8.52 1.88 -7.22
N GLU A 166 8.09 2.94 -7.89
CA GLU A 166 8.37 3.24 -9.30
C GLU A 166 8.34 4.76 -9.53
N ILE A 167 9.26 5.29 -10.33
CA ILE A 167 9.38 6.73 -10.59
C ILE A 167 9.42 6.99 -12.09
N LEU A 168 8.52 7.82 -12.60
CA LEU A 168 8.51 8.29 -13.99
C LEU A 168 9.30 9.59 -14.11
N ILE A 169 10.18 9.66 -15.11
CA ILE A 169 10.89 10.89 -15.47
C ILE A 169 10.79 11.07 -16.98
N PRO A 170 10.54 12.29 -17.49
CA PRO A 170 10.59 12.54 -18.92
C PRO A 170 11.97 12.17 -19.47
N ASP A 171 11.98 11.37 -20.53
CA ASP A 171 13.17 10.84 -21.20
C ASP A 171 14.27 11.88 -21.44
N HIS A 172 13.91 13.06 -21.90
CA HIS A 172 14.81 14.16 -22.21
C HIS A 172 15.33 14.92 -20.97
N GLN A 173 14.75 14.73 -19.78
CA GLN A 173 15.17 15.38 -18.52
C GLN A 173 15.85 14.43 -17.53
N LEU A 174 16.16 13.17 -17.92
CA LEU A 174 16.82 12.21 -17.02
C LEU A 174 18.10 12.75 -16.38
N ALA A 175 18.87 13.53 -17.13
CA ALA A 175 20.13 14.14 -16.65
C ALA A 175 19.90 15.37 -15.75
N ASP A 176 18.69 15.93 -15.75
CA ASP A 176 18.35 17.14 -14.98
C ASP A 176 18.06 16.83 -13.51
N PHE A 177 17.80 15.55 -13.18
CA PHE A 177 17.56 15.11 -11.82
C PHE A 177 18.85 14.55 -11.21
N PRO A 178 19.22 14.98 -9.99
CA PRO A 178 20.41 14.50 -9.33
C PRO A 178 20.34 12.98 -9.12
N GLN A 179 21.34 12.25 -9.62
CA GLN A 179 21.42 10.80 -9.43
C GLN A 179 21.70 10.47 -7.96
N HIS A 180 20.63 10.29 -7.19
CA HIS A 180 20.71 9.93 -5.78
C HIS A 180 20.38 8.43 -5.60
N PRO A 181 21.34 7.56 -5.27
CA PRO A 181 21.19 6.10 -5.29
C PRO A 181 20.05 5.54 -4.41
N HIS A 182 19.63 6.29 -3.39
CA HIS A 182 18.60 5.87 -2.45
C HIS A 182 17.22 6.51 -2.71
N ALA A 183 17.16 7.67 -3.39
CA ALA A 183 15.91 8.40 -3.60
C ALA A 183 15.33 8.15 -5.00
N LEU A 184 16.20 7.88 -5.99
CA LEU A 184 15.83 7.58 -7.36
C LEU A 184 16.07 6.10 -7.68
N GLN A 185 15.40 5.22 -6.94
CA GLN A 185 15.37 3.79 -7.27
C GLN A 185 14.21 3.53 -8.25
N ASN A 186 14.37 2.55 -9.14
CA ASN A 186 13.34 2.14 -10.11
C ASN A 186 12.84 3.29 -11.01
N VAL A 187 13.77 4.15 -11.47
CA VAL A 187 13.48 5.21 -12.45
C VAL A 187 13.15 4.58 -13.81
N LEU A 188 12.03 5.03 -14.37
CA LEU A 188 11.56 4.69 -15.69
C LEU A 188 11.48 5.95 -16.55
N PRO A 189 12.34 6.07 -17.58
CA PRO A 189 12.16 7.07 -18.62
C PRO A 189 10.79 6.94 -19.28
N TYR A 190 10.08 8.04 -19.43
CA TYR A 190 8.75 8.08 -20.04
C TYR A 190 8.62 9.23 -21.04
N ASP A 191 7.70 9.08 -21.99
CA ASP A 191 7.62 9.96 -23.16
C ASP A 191 7.35 11.42 -22.74
N GLY A 192 8.26 12.33 -23.09
CA GLY A 192 8.23 13.72 -22.64
C GLY A 192 6.94 14.49 -22.99
N TYR A 193 6.23 14.14 -24.07
CA TYR A 193 4.98 14.82 -24.46
C TYR A 193 3.86 14.67 -23.42
N THR A 194 3.92 13.64 -22.58
CA THR A 194 2.95 13.39 -21.51
C THR A 194 3.12 14.36 -20.33
N PHE A 195 4.29 14.97 -20.20
CA PHE A 195 4.62 15.98 -19.19
C PHE A 195 4.39 17.42 -19.67
N LEU A 196 3.86 17.63 -20.88
CA LEU A 196 3.55 18.98 -21.35
C LEU A 196 2.37 19.56 -20.55
N PRO A 197 2.50 20.75 -19.92
CA PRO A 197 1.48 21.29 -19.02
C PRO A 197 0.07 21.38 -19.61
N GLU A 198 -0.06 21.74 -20.89
CA GLU A 198 -1.37 21.84 -21.56
C GLU A 198 -2.04 20.47 -21.69
N HIS A 199 -1.28 19.45 -22.12
CA HIS A 199 -1.77 18.09 -22.29
C HIS A 199 -2.08 17.46 -20.92
N ALA A 200 -1.16 17.57 -19.97
CA ALA A 200 -1.34 17.11 -18.60
C ALA A 200 -2.58 17.74 -17.94
N GLY A 201 -2.72 19.07 -18.06
CA GLY A 201 -3.86 19.80 -17.53
C GLY A 201 -5.19 19.41 -18.17
N GLN A 202 -5.23 19.15 -19.49
CA GLN A 202 -6.43 18.64 -20.16
C GLN A 202 -6.81 17.24 -19.65
N LEU A 203 -5.84 16.33 -19.53
CA LEU A 203 -6.08 14.98 -19.03
C LEU A 203 -6.63 14.99 -17.60
N LEU A 204 -6.03 15.80 -16.71
CA LEU A 204 -6.48 15.94 -15.32
C LEU A 204 -7.92 16.50 -15.25
N LYS A 205 -8.23 17.54 -16.04
CA LYS A 205 -9.59 18.12 -16.11
C LYS A 205 -10.62 17.11 -16.60
N GLN A 206 -10.29 16.33 -17.64
CA GLN A 206 -11.17 15.28 -18.15
C GLN A 206 -11.41 14.18 -17.11
N HIS A 207 -10.35 13.73 -16.45
CA HIS A 207 -10.40 12.68 -15.43
C HIS A 207 -11.24 13.08 -14.21
N PHE A 208 -10.95 14.25 -13.63
CA PHE A 208 -11.68 14.77 -12.47
C PHE A 208 -13.03 15.40 -12.82
N LYS A 209 -13.37 15.50 -14.11
CA LYS A 209 -14.63 16.07 -14.63
C LYS A 209 -14.85 17.53 -14.16
N VAL A 210 -13.79 18.33 -14.21
CA VAL A 210 -13.81 19.75 -13.80
C VAL A 210 -13.45 20.66 -14.98
N LEU A 211 -13.98 21.89 -14.96
CA LEU A 211 -13.66 22.91 -15.98
C LEU A 211 -12.27 23.51 -15.78
N THR A 212 -11.86 23.70 -14.52
CA THR A 212 -10.55 24.25 -14.14
C THR A 212 -9.98 23.47 -12.95
N LEU A 213 -8.67 23.61 -12.73
CA LEU A 213 -7.95 22.97 -11.61
C LEU A 213 -7.81 23.92 -10.39
N ASP A 214 -8.40 25.12 -10.46
CA ASP A 214 -8.32 26.13 -9.39
C ASP A 214 -8.91 25.62 -8.08
N GLY A 215 -9.98 24.83 -8.15
CA GLY A 215 -10.63 24.24 -6.98
C GLY A 215 -9.75 23.26 -6.19
N PHE A 216 -8.65 22.78 -6.78
CA PHE A 216 -7.65 21.95 -6.10
C PHE A 216 -6.45 22.75 -5.58
N GLY A 217 -6.41 24.07 -5.81
CA GLY A 217 -5.32 24.94 -5.38
C GLY A 217 -4.02 24.79 -6.18
N CYS A 218 -4.03 24.10 -7.32
CA CYS A 218 -2.82 23.72 -8.06
C CYS A 218 -2.71 24.30 -9.48
N ALA A 219 -3.63 25.16 -9.90
CA ALA A 219 -3.71 25.67 -11.27
C ALA A 219 -2.42 26.32 -11.78
N ASN A 220 -1.65 26.96 -10.89
CA ASN A 220 -0.40 27.66 -11.23
C ASN A 220 0.87 26.81 -11.03
N LEU A 221 0.73 25.57 -10.52
CA LEU A 221 1.86 24.68 -10.22
C LEU A 221 2.21 23.83 -11.44
N HIS A 222 2.69 24.48 -12.50
CA HIS A 222 2.84 23.86 -13.82
C HIS A 222 3.72 22.61 -13.81
N ALA A 223 4.79 22.56 -13.01
CA ALA A 223 5.65 21.38 -12.94
C ALA A 223 4.92 20.24 -12.19
N ALA A 224 4.21 20.55 -11.11
CA ALA A 224 3.41 19.56 -10.40
C ALA A 224 2.29 18.98 -11.29
N LEU A 225 1.60 19.84 -12.04
CA LEU A 225 0.56 19.43 -12.99
C LEU A 225 1.11 18.55 -14.11
N ALA A 226 2.28 18.90 -14.66
CA ALA A 226 2.99 18.09 -15.65
C ALA A 226 3.29 16.68 -15.14
N ALA A 227 3.84 16.57 -13.92
CA ALA A 227 4.09 15.28 -13.28
C ALA A 227 2.79 14.49 -13.03
N ALA A 228 1.75 15.15 -12.54
CA ALA A 228 0.45 14.55 -12.25
C ALA A 228 -0.24 14.00 -13.51
N GLY A 229 -0.21 14.76 -14.61
CA GLY A 229 -0.76 14.31 -15.89
C GLY A 229 0.02 13.12 -16.45
N ALA A 230 1.34 13.13 -16.37
CA ALA A 230 2.14 11.99 -16.84
C ALA A 230 1.91 10.72 -16.02
N ALA A 231 1.84 10.81 -14.68
CA ALA A 231 1.51 9.68 -13.80
C ALA A 231 0.14 9.08 -14.15
N LEU A 232 -0.87 9.94 -14.34
CA LEU A 232 -2.21 9.51 -14.71
C LEU A 232 -2.26 8.92 -16.13
N HIS A 233 -1.55 9.54 -17.09
CA HIS A 233 -1.43 9.04 -18.45
C HIS A 233 -0.80 7.64 -18.47
N TYR A 234 0.26 7.44 -17.68
CA TYR A 234 0.92 6.14 -17.54
C TYR A 234 -0.04 5.08 -17.02
N LEU A 235 -0.79 5.36 -15.95
CA LEU A 235 -1.78 4.43 -15.40
C LEU A 235 -2.88 4.09 -16.42
N ILE A 236 -3.48 5.09 -17.06
CA ILE A 236 -4.63 4.91 -17.95
C ILE A 236 -4.21 4.26 -19.28
N HIS A 237 -3.20 4.80 -19.95
CA HIS A 237 -2.89 4.44 -21.34
C HIS A 237 -1.81 3.35 -21.45
N GLN A 238 -0.74 3.45 -20.67
CA GLN A 238 0.34 2.46 -20.73
C GLN A 238 -0.02 1.20 -19.94
N LEU A 239 -0.47 1.37 -18.69
CA LEU A 239 -0.78 0.25 -17.80
C LEU A 239 -2.19 -0.30 -17.99
N ARG A 240 -3.07 0.45 -18.67
CA ARG A 240 -4.47 0.09 -18.92
C ARG A 240 -5.26 -0.13 -17.62
N ARG A 241 -4.98 0.70 -16.61
CA ARG A 241 -5.60 0.63 -15.29
C ARG A 241 -6.81 1.56 -15.21
N PRO A 242 -7.98 1.07 -14.77
CA PRO A 242 -9.08 1.96 -14.39
C PRO A 242 -8.67 2.85 -13.22
N CYS A 243 -8.89 4.15 -13.33
CA CYS A 243 -8.46 5.12 -12.32
C CYS A 243 -9.62 5.86 -11.65
N GLY A 244 -10.86 5.36 -11.79
CA GLY A 244 -12.08 6.06 -11.35
C GLY A 244 -12.17 6.36 -9.85
N HIS A 245 -11.34 5.71 -9.01
CA HIS A 245 -11.20 5.97 -7.58
C HIS A 245 -10.17 7.05 -7.22
N LEU A 246 -9.43 7.58 -8.19
CA LEU A 246 -8.62 8.78 -8.00
C LEU A 246 -9.57 9.99 -8.11
N LEU A 247 -10.17 10.40 -6.99
CA LEU A 247 -11.24 11.40 -6.99
C LEU A 247 -10.73 12.84 -6.98
N SER A 248 -9.63 13.12 -6.29
CA SER A 248 -9.03 14.46 -6.24
C SER A 248 -7.54 14.40 -5.91
N PRO A 249 -6.73 15.33 -6.44
CA PRO A 249 -5.35 15.50 -6.02
C PRO A 249 -5.28 16.36 -4.76
N ARG A 250 -4.42 15.97 -3.82
CA ARG A 250 -4.07 16.74 -2.62
C ARG A 250 -2.76 17.48 -2.83
N LEU A 251 -2.80 18.79 -2.63
CA LEU A 251 -1.59 19.60 -2.63
C LEU A 251 -0.80 19.39 -1.33
N LEU A 252 0.47 19.03 -1.45
CA LEU A 252 1.41 18.98 -0.34
C LEU A 252 2.15 20.32 -0.24
N GLU A 253 1.86 21.07 0.81
CA GLU A 253 2.52 22.34 1.12
C GLU A 253 3.57 22.12 2.20
N ASN A 254 4.85 22.12 1.82
CA ASN A 254 5.98 21.90 2.73
C ASN A 254 5.93 22.80 3.98
N GLU A 255 5.43 24.01 3.85
CA GLU A 255 5.36 24.99 4.95
C GLU A 255 4.45 24.54 6.10
N LYS A 256 3.48 23.65 5.84
CA LYS A 256 2.57 23.12 6.86
C LYS A 256 3.19 22.04 7.74
N TYR A 257 4.32 21.47 7.32
CA TYR A 257 4.97 20.34 7.97
C TYR A 257 6.36 20.68 8.49
N VAL A 258 6.81 19.92 9.48
CA VAL A 258 8.19 19.95 9.96
C VAL A 258 9.07 19.30 8.91
N LEU A 259 10.09 20.02 8.45
CA LEU A 259 11.04 19.47 7.50
C LEU A 259 12.07 18.63 8.24
N ILE A 260 12.15 17.35 7.84
CA ILE A 260 13.12 16.39 8.34
C ILE A 260 13.80 15.78 7.12
N ASP A 261 15.09 16.05 6.95
CA ASP A 261 15.87 15.51 5.83
C ASP A 261 16.03 13.99 5.93
N ALA A 262 16.39 13.35 4.81
CA ALA A 262 16.51 11.90 4.73
C ALA A 262 17.58 11.30 5.67
N ALA A 263 18.64 12.05 6.02
CA ALA A 263 19.65 11.59 6.98
C ALA A 263 19.08 11.64 8.41
N SER A 264 18.44 12.74 8.77
CA SER A 264 17.77 12.95 10.05
C SER A 264 16.70 11.88 10.33
N GLN A 265 15.87 11.52 9.35
CA GLN A 265 14.88 10.44 9.50
C GLN A 265 15.52 9.08 9.83
N ARG A 266 16.66 8.77 9.20
CA ARG A 266 17.41 7.53 9.45
C ARG A 266 18.13 7.55 10.80
N ASN A 267 18.73 8.67 11.16
CA ASN A 267 19.44 8.85 12.43
C ASN A 267 18.50 8.84 13.64
N LEU A 268 17.23 9.21 13.43
CA LEU A 268 16.16 9.13 14.42
C LEU A 268 15.43 7.79 14.43
N ASP A 269 15.81 6.83 13.57
CA ASP A 269 15.18 5.52 13.45
C ASP A 269 13.64 5.62 13.33
N LEU A 270 13.11 6.60 12.56
CA LEU A 270 11.67 6.88 12.56
C LEU A 270 10.85 5.69 12.05
N ILE A 271 11.31 5.10 10.97
CA ILE A 271 10.59 4.07 10.20
C ILE A 271 11.42 2.81 10.03
N ASP A 272 12.70 2.98 9.69
CA ASP A 272 13.65 1.91 9.44
C ASP A 272 14.82 2.10 10.41
N SER A 273 15.30 0.99 10.97
CA SER A 273 16.46 0.97 11.84
C SER A 273 17.38 -0.17 11.46
N ARG A 274 18.69 0.04 11.67
CA ARG A 274 19.72 -1.00 11.49
C ARG A 274 19.62 -2.10 12.55
N ALA A 275 19.09 -1.77 13.72
CA ALA A 275 18.83 -2.75 14.77
C ALA A 275 17.60 -3.63 14.48
N GLY A 276 16.85 -3.33 13.42
CA GLY A 276 15.66 -4.06 13.00
C GLY A 276 14.38 -3.25 13.19
N LYS A 277 13.27 -3.71 12.57
CA LYS A 277 11.99 -2.98 12.55
C LYS A 277 11.42 -2.69 13.94
N SER A 278 11.68 -3.51 14.95
CA SER A 278 11.20 -3.32 16.33
C SER A 278 11.85 -2.13 17.05
N HIS A 279 12.96 -1.60 16.52
CA HIS A 279 13.72 -0.50 17.12
C HIS A 279 13.45 0.84 16.44
N THR A 280 12.22 1.06 15.97
CA THR A 280 11.83 2.28 15.26
C THR A 280 10.74 3.03 16.01
N LEU A 281 10.63 4.34 15.80
CA LEU A 281 9.56 5.13 16.42
C LEU A 281 8.18 4.64 15.97
N LEU A 282 8.03 4.29 14.68
CA LEU A 282 6.79 3.70 14.17
C LEU A 282 6.43 2.41 14.94
N ALA A 283 7.35 1.47 15.12
CA ALA A 283 7.04 0.21 15.77
C ALA A 283 6.62 0.35 17.23
N VAL A 284 7.16 1.35 17.94
CA VAL A 284 6.82 1.58 19.36
C VAL A 284 5.55 2.41 19.57
N LEU A 285 5.06 3.10 18.53
CA LEU A 285 3.81 3.86 18.55
C LEU A 285 2.66 3.13 17.88
N ASP A 286 2.94 2.29 16.88
CA ASP A 286 1.91 1.63 16.09
C ASP A 286 1.18 0.54 16.89
N ARG A 287 0.00 0.93 17.38
CA ARG A 287 -0.99 0.06 18.02
C ARG A 287 -2.34 0.18 17.32
N THR A 288 -2.31 0.56 16.04
CA THR A 288 -3.48 0.69 15.17
C THR A 288 -4.13 -0.67 14.96
N ALA A 289 -5.45 -0.68 14.81
CA ALA A 289 -6.24 -1.89 14.59
C ALA A 289 -6.48 -2.17 13.11
N THR A 290 -6.32 -1.16 12.25
CA THR A 290 -6.61 -1.22 10.82
C THR A 290 -5.36 -0.93 9.98
N PRO A 291 -5.19 -1.58 8.80
CA PRO A 291 -4.08 -1.29 7.89
C PRO A 291 -4.03 0.18 7.43
N MET A 292 -5.19 0.79 7.21
CA MET A 292 -5.30 2.21 6.83
C MET A 292 -4.88 3.15 7.95
N GLY A 293 -5.17 2.82 9.22
CA GLY A 293 -4.64 3.53 10.39
C GLY A 293 -3.11 3.44 10.45
N GLY A 294 -2.53 2.25 10.27
CA GLY A 294 -1.07 2.06 10.24
C GLY A 294 -0.38 2.89 9.16
N ARG A 295 -0.94 2.93 7.95
CA ARG A 295 -0.45 3.79 6.85
C ARG A 295 -0.53 5.28 7.21
N LEU A 296 -1.62 5.71 7.86
CA LEU A 296 -1.79 7.10 8.28
C LEU A 296 -0.83 7.50 9.41
N LEU A 297 -0.61 6.65 10.42
CA LEU A 297 0.37 6.91 11.49
C LEU A 297 1.78 7.06 10.91
N ARG A 298 2.17 6.17 9.98
CA ARG A 298 3.42 6.30 9.23
C ARG A 298 3.51 7.67 8.54
N SER A 299 2.43 8.10 7.89
CA SER A 299 2.38 9.41 7.24
C SER A 299 2.54 10.57 8.23
N TRP A 300 1.89 10.52 9.40
CA TRP A 300 2.03 11.55 10.45
C TRP A 300 3.46 11.65 10.98
N LEU A 301 4.14 10.52 11.17
CA LEU A 301 5.55 10.51 11.62
C LEU A 301 6.50 11.12 10.59
N LEU A 302 6.22 10.92 9.30
CA LEU A 302 7.02 11.46 8.21
C LEU A 302 6.66 12.91 7.87
N HIS A 303 5.47 13.36 8.26
CA HIS A 303 4.97 14.72 8.05
C HIS A 303 4.38 15.31 9.35
N PRO A 304 5.22 15.59 10.37
CA PRO A 304 4.73 16.26 11.58
C PRO A 304 4.21 17.65 11.24
N LEU A 305 3.18 18.13 11.94
CA LEU A 305 2.50 19.37 11.64
C LEU A 305 3.17 20.58 12.31
N ARG A 306 2.95 21.75 11.70
CA ARG A 306 3.27 23.07 12.28
C ARG A 306 2.03 23.87 12.68
N ASP A 307 0.85 23.30 12.47
CA ASP A 307 -0.43 23.92 12.80
C ASP A 307 -0.83 23.60 14.25
N LEU A 308 -0.80 24.62 15.10
CA LEU A 308 -1.09 24.48 16.52
C LEU A 308 -2.56 24.11 16.78
N GLU A 309 -3.50 24.60 15.96
CA GLU A 309 -4.93 24.35 16.14
C GLU A 309 -5.24 22.87 15.87
N ILE A 310 -4.71 22.33 14.77
CA ILE A 310 -4.87 20.91 14.43
C ILE A 310 -4.22 20.03 15.50
N LEU A 311 -3.00 20.38 15.95
CA LEU A 311 -2.30 19.61 16.99
C LEU A 311 -3.06 19.61 18.32
N THR A 312 -3.59 20.77 18.73
CA THR A 312 -4.38 20.90 19.96
C THR A 312 -5.67 20.09 19.86
N SER A 313 -6.36 20.13 18.72
CA SER A 313 -7.55 19.31 18.46
C SER A 313 -7.26 17.82 18.60
N ARG A 314 -6.14 17.32 18.04
CA ARG A 314 -5.71 15.92 18.24
C ARG A 314 -5.47 15.58 19.70
N GLN A 315 -4.80 16.46 20.44
CA GLN A 315 -4.54 16.27 21.87
C GLN A 315 -5.83 16.26 22.69
N ASP A 316 -6.81 17.08 22.36
CA ASP A 316 -8.11 17.12 23.06
C ASP A 316 -8.91 15.83 22.85
N ILE A 317 -8.89 15.28 21.63
CA ILE A 317 -9.47 13.97 21.33
C ILE A 317 -8.79 12.88 22.14
N ILE A 318 -7.45 12.84 22.15
CA ILE A 318 -6.67 11.86 22.92
C ILE A 318 -6.97 11.99 24.42
N ALA A 319 -7.01 13.20 24.96
CA ALA A 319 -7.32 13.45 26.36
C ALA A 319 -8.72 12.94 26.74
N SER A 320 -9.71 13.16 25.87
CA SER A 320 -11.08 12.69 26.08
C SER A 320 -11.20 11.17 26.03
N LEU A 321 -10.45 10.51 25.14
CA LEU A 321 -10.35 9.05 25.08
C LEU A 321 -9.67 8.48 26.35
N LEU A 322 -8.64 9.14 26.86
CA LEU A 322 -7.95 8.76 28.10
C LEU A 322 -8.83 8.92 29.34
N ALA A 323 -9.71 9.91 29.36
CA ALA A 323 -10.68 10.12 30.44
C ALA A 323 -11.76 9.03 30.49
N GLU A 324 -12.00 8.33 29.38
CA GLU A 324 -13.01 7.26 29.26
C GLU A 324 -12.38 5.93 28.78
N PRO A 325 -11.56 5.23 29.60
CA PRO A 325 -10.82 4.04 29.18
C PRO A 325 -11.69 2.90 28.63
N PHE A 326 -12.92 2.78 29.13
CA PHE A 326 -13.88 1.79 28.65
C PHE A 326 -14.32 2.08 27.20
N LEU A 327 -14.62 3.36 26.89
CA LEU A 327 -14.97 3.78 25.53
C LEU A 327 -13.78 3.61 24.58
N LEU A 328 -12.56 3.95 25.00
CA LEU A 328 -11.35 3.69 24.22
C LEU A 328 -11.19 2.20 23.88
N SER A 329 -11.37 1.31 24.87
CA SER A 329 -11.31 -0.14 24.64
C SER A 329 -12.39 -0.61 23.65
N LYS A 330 -13.64 -0.14 23.82
CA LYS A 330 -14.77 -0.51 22.96
C LYS A 330 -14.61 0.01 21.52
N ALA A 331 -14.10 1.23 21.35
CA ALA A 331 -13.77 1.80 20.04
C ALA A 331 -12.70 0.97 19.34
N ARG A 332 -11.61 0.63 20.04
CA ARG A 332 -10.54 -0.23 19.50
C ARG A 332 -10.99 -1.64 19.15
N GLU A 333 -11.89 -2.23 19.95
CA GLU A 333 -12.49 -3.53 19.62
C GLU A 333 -13.32 -3.45 18.33
N SER A 334 -14.13 -2.39 18.18
CA SER A 334 -14.91 -2.14 16.96
C SER A 334 -14.00 -1.99 15.74
N LEU A 335 -12.88 -1.25 15.88
CA LEU A 335 -11.90 -1.03 14.82
C LEU A 335 -11.21 -2.32 14.37
N LYS A 336 -10.94 -3.28 15.28
CA LYS A 336 -10.34 -4.58 14.91
C LYS A 336 -11.20 -5.42 13.95
N SER A 337 -12.52 -5.23 14.00
CA SER A 337 -13.44 -5.90 13.08
C SER A 337 -13.57 -5.21 11.73
N ILE A 338 -13.05 -3.99 11.60
CA ILE A 338 -13.02 -3.24 10.34
C ILE A 338 -11.77 -3.63 9.55
N ARG A 339 -11.97 -4.13 8.32
CA ARG A 339 -10.89 -4.48 7.39
C ARG A 339 -10.45 -3.25 6.59
N ASP A 340 -9.51 -3.43 5.66
CA ASP A 340 -8.98 -2.34 4.82
C ASP A 340 -10.00 -1.86 3.78
N ILE A 341 -10.90 -0.96 4.19
CA ILE A 341 -11.94 -0.38 3.33
C ILE A 341 -11.31 0.37 2.15
N ALA A 342 -10.20 1.10 2.38
CA ALA A 342 -9.53 1.88 1.35
C ALA A 342 -9.06 0.99 0.17
N ARG A 343 -8.35 -0.10 0.45
CA ARG A 343 -7.91 -1.04 -0.59
C ARG A 343 -9.04 -1.86 -1.18
N THR A 344 -9.99 -2.29 -0.35
CA THR A 344 -11.16 -3.05 -0.80
C THR A 344 -11.98 -2.27 -1.82
N THR A 345 -12.27 -1.01 -1.52
CA THR A 345 -13.07 -0.13 -2.37
C THR A 345 -12.36 0.17 -3.70
N SER A 346 -11.04 0.40 -3.65
CA SER A 346 -10.22 0.64 -4.84
C SER A 346 -10.14 -0.60 -5.75
N ARG A 347 -10.07 -1.81 -5.20
CA ARG A 347 -10.11 -3.04 -6.03
C ARG A 347 -11.47 -3.24 -6.68
N LEU A 348 -12.55 -2.95 -5.96
CA LEU A 348 -13.91 -3.02 -6.49
C LEU A 348 -14.11 -2.01 -7.65
N SER A 349 -13.57 -0.80 -7.55
CA SER A 349 -13.65 0.21 -8.64
C SER A 349 -12.82 -0.17 -9.87
N GLN A 350 -11.72 -0.90 -9.66
CA GLN A 350 -10.80 -1.36 -10.71
C GLN A 350 -11.24 -2.65 -11.42
N ASN A 351 -12.43 -3.18 -11.09
CA ASN A 351 -12.91 -4.49 -11.57
C ASN A 351 -12.00 -5.68 -11.21
N SER A 352 -11.08 -5.51 -10.26
CA SER A 352 -10.21 -6.58 -9.74
C SER A 352 -10.66 -7.13 -8.37
N GLY A 353 -11.71 -6.52 -7.79
CA GLY A 353 -12.38 -7.00 -6.59
C GLY A 353 -13.22 -8.27 -6.83
N ASN A 354 -13.25 -9.15 -5.84
CA ASN A 354 -13.90 -10.44 -5.85
C ASN A 354 -15.08 -10.51 -4.85
N PRO A 355 -15.87 -11.60 -4.81
CA PRO A 355 -16.99 -11.73 -3.87
C PRO A 355 -16.63 -11.63 -2.39
N ARG A 356 -15.42 -12.06 -2.00
CA ARG A 356 -14.93 -11.93 -0.61
C ARG A 356 -14.64 -10.48 -0.25
N ASP A 357 -14.21 -9.67 -1.22
CA ASP A 357 -14.01 -8.23 -1.01
C ASP A 357 -15.34 -7.55 -0.68
N LEU A 358 -16.43 -7.86 -1.40
CA LEU A 358 -17.78 -7.35 -1.07
C LEU A 358 -18.25 -7.81 0.31
N ARG A 359 -18.02 -9.08 0.68
CA ARG A 359 -18.38 -9.60 2.00
C ARG A 359 -17.57 -8.96 3.13
N SER A 360 -16.28 -8.77 2.91
CA SER A 360 -15.36 -8.08 3.83
C SER A 360 -15.79 -6.62 4.03
N LEU A 361 -16.16 -5.93 2.95
CA LEU A 361 -16.71 -4.58 3.00
C LEU A 361 -18.01 -4.56 3.80
N ALA A 362 -18.98 -5.44 3.49
CA ALA A 362 -20.24 -5.51 4.21
C ALA A 362 -20.07 -5.73 5.72
N THR A 363 -19.13 -6.62 6.09
CA THR A 363 -18.78 -6.87 7.49
C THR A 363 -18.16 -5.62 8.13
N SER A 364 -17.25 -4.95 7.44
CA SER A 364 -16.62 -3.73 7.94
C SER A 364 -17.64 -2.59 8.14
N LEU A 365 -18.53 -2.39 7.17
CA LEU A 365 -19.56 -1.33 7.22
C LEU A 365 -20.57 -1.56 8.36
N SER A 366 -20.89 -2.80 8.71
CA SER A 366 -21.84 -3.10 9.79
C SER A 366 -21.35 -2.70 11.19
N HIS A 367 -20.03 -2.55 11.38
CA HIS A 367 -19.44 -2.12 12.64
C HIS A 367 -19.37 -0.58 12.80
N ILE A 368 -19.52 0.16 11.71
CA ILE A 368 -19.39 1.63 11.70
C ILE A 368 -20.46 2.33 12.54
N PRO A 369 -21.76 1.96 12.50
CA PRO A 369 -22.78 2.60 13.33
C PRO A 369 -22.44 2.55 14.82
N ALA A 370 -22.03 1.38 15.32
CA ALA A 370 -21.67 1.19 16.72
C ALA A 370 -20.41 1.98 17.10
N LEU A 371 -19.41 2.03 16.21
CA LEU A 371 -18.22 2.86 16.41
C LEU A 371 -18.60 4.35 16.51
N LYS A 372 -19.44 4.83 15.59
CA LYS A 372 -19.91 6.22 15.56
C LYS A 372 -20.68 6.58 16.84
N GLU A 373 -21.58 5.72 17.29
CA GLU A 373 -22.33 5.89 18.54
C GLU A 373 -21.40 5.97 19.76
N ASN A 374 -20.44 5.04 19.90
CA ASN A 374 -19.49 5.03 21.00
C ASN A 374 -18.68 6.33 21.06
N LEU A 375 -18.18 6.81 19.93
CA LEU A 375 -17.37 8.03 19.86
C LEU A 375 -18.21 9.30 20.05
N SER A 376 -19.49 9.28 19.65
CA SER A 376 -20.40 10.41 19.85
C SER A 376 -20.77 10.59 21.33
N SER A 377 -20.56 9.57 22.17
CA SER A 377 -20.76 9.66 23.62
C SER A 377 -19.59 10.30 24.37
N LEU A 378 -18.47 10.58 23.70
CA LEU A 378 -17.35 11.30 24.29
C LEU A 378 -17.79 12.73 24.61
N LYS A 379 -17.40 13.23 25.79
CA LYS A 379 -17.64 14.62 26.16
C LYS A 379 -16.67 15.51 25.39
N THR A 380 -17.20 16.26 24.42
CA THR A 380 -16.41 17.15 23.58
C THR A 380 -16.84 18.61 23.80
N GLU A 381 -16.81 19.08 25.05
CA GLU A 381 -17.30 20.42 25.43
C GLU A 381 -16.55 21.57 24.72
N HIS A 382 -15.33 21.31 24.21
CA HIS A 382 -14.44 22.34 23.65
C HIS A 382 -13.84 22.01 22.28
N PHE A 383 -14.19 20.88 21.67
CA PHE A 383 -13.67 20.50 20.34
C PHE A 383 -14.71 19.68 19.56
N GLN A 384 -14.56 19.62 18.25
CA GLN A 384 -15.34 18.73 17.40
C GLN A 384 -14.50 17.53 17.02
N LEU A 385 -15.08 16.34 17.11
CA LEU A 385 -14.52 15.14 16.49
C LEU A 385 -14.73 15.21 14.97
N ALA A 386 -13.94 16.04 14.29
CA ALA A 386 -14.05 16.26 12.84
C ALA A 386 -14.17 14.95 12.02
N PRO A 387 -13.45 13.84 12.34
CA PRO A 387 -13.62 12.59 11.63
C PRO A 387 -15.04 11.98 11.68
N LEU A 388 -15.85 12.29 12.70
CA LEU A 388 -17.21 11.76 12.83
C LEU A 388 -18.18 12.30 11.78
N GLU A 389 -17.93 13.49 11.24
CA GLU A 389 -18.75 14.08 10.17
C GLU A 389 -18.65 13.26 8.89
N ASN A 390 -17.44 12.78 8.59
CA ASN A 390 -17.11 11.98 7.41
C ASN A 390 -17.28 10.47 7.62
N LEU A 391 -17.70 10.04 8.82
CA LEU A 391 -17.96 8.64 9.15
C LEU A 391 -19.40 8.26 8.75
N HIS A 392 -19.57 7.79 7.51
CA HIS A 392 -20.88 7.40 6.96
C HIS A 392 -21.28 5.96 7.37
N THR A 393 -22.56 5.70 7.63
CA THR A 393 -23.04 4.45 8.28
C THR A 393 -23.65 3.39 7.35
N PHE A 394 -23.99 3.74 6.12
CA PHE A 394 -24.45 2.82 5.04
C PHE A 394 -25.45 1.70 5.44
N PRO A 395 -26.56 1.98 6.14
CA PRO A 395 -27.48 0.92 6.60
C PRO A 395 -28.13 0.15 5.44
N GLU A 396 -28.56 0.84 4.38
CA GLU A 396 -29.18 0.23 3.20
C GLU A 396 -28.22 -0.68 2.45
N LEU A 397 -27.00 -0.18 2.18
CA LEU A 397 -25.96 -0.94 1.49
C LEU A 397 -25.54 -2.18 2.30
N THR A 398 -25.37 -2.02 3.61
CA THR A 398 -25.02 -3.13 4.51
C THR A 398 -26.11 -4.19 4.51
N SER A 399 -27.39 -3.79 4.60
CA SER A 399 -28.54 -4.70 4.53
C SER A 399 -28.63 -5.42 3.18
N LEU A 400 -28.45 -4.69 2.07
CA LEU A 400 -28.42 -5.27 0.73
C LEU A 400 -27.33 -6.34 0.61
N LEU A 401 -26.10 -6.02 0.96
CA LEU A 401 -24.99 -6.97 0.86
C LEU A 401 -25.15 -8.15 1.82
N ALA A 402 -25.69 -7.92 3.01
CA ALA A 402 -25.97 -8.97 3.98
C ALA A 402 -27.05 -9.94 3.47
N THR A 403 -28.08 -9.46 2.79
CA THR A 403 -29.15 -10.32 2.24
C THR A 403 -28.78 -10.95 0.90
N ALA A 404 -27.92 -10.32 0.12
CA ALA A 404 -27.56 -10.77 -1.21
C ALA A 404 -26.39 -11.77 -1.23
N LEU A 405 -25.38 -11.61 -0.37
CA LEU A 405 -24.16 -12.42 -0.40
C LEU A 405 -24.28 -13.66 0.49
N ALA A 406 -23.71 -14.77 0.02
CA ALA A 406 -23.44 -15.92 0.87
C ALA A 406 -22.53 -15.53 2.06
N ASP A 407 -22.60 -16.28 3.17
CA ASP A 407 -21.77 -15.97 4.35
C ASP A 407 -20.27 -16.20 4.08
N GLU A 408 -19.96 -17.24 3.29
CA GLU A 408 -18.62 -17.58 2.83
C GLU A 408 -18.60 -17.71 1.30
N PRO A 409 -18.56 -16.58 0.58
CA PRO A 409 -18.58 -16.63 -0.87
C PRO A 409 -17.24 -17.13 -1.42
N SER A 410 -17.30 -17.86 -2.53
CA SER A 410 -16.11 -18.29 -3.25
C SER A 410 -15.31 -17.08 -3.75
N ALA A 411 -13.98 -17.13 -3.63
CA ALA A 411 -13.13 -16.05 -4.15
C ALA A 411 -13.12 -16.01 -5.68
N ASN A 412 -13.16 -17.19 -6.31
CA ASN A 412 -13.20 -17.31 -7.75
C ASN A 412 -14.64 -17.26 -8.25
N LEU A 413 -14.92 -16.32 -9.14
CA LEU A 413 -16.24 -16.09 -9.73
C LEU A 413 -16.79 -17.33 -10.46
N ARG A 414 -15.91 -18.22 -10.95
CA ARG A 414 -16.27 -19.43 -11.69
C ARG A 414 -16.77 -20.59 -10.81
N ASP A 415 -16.47 -20.53 -9.52
CA ASP A 415 -16.80 -21.61 -8.59
C ASP A 415 -18.25 -21.51 -8.10
N GLY A 416 -18.92 -20.37 -8.34
CA GLY A 416 -20.28 -20.08 -7.86
C GLY A 416 -20.32 -19.91 -6.34
N ASN A 417 -21.52 -20.06 -5.75
CA ASN A 417 -21.77 -19.86 -4.32
C ASN A 417 -21.46 -18.41 -3.86
N ILE A 418 -21.84 -17.43 -4.68
CA ILE A 418 -21.66 -16.01 -4.40
C ILE A 418 -22.91 -15.42 -3.77
N ILE A 419 -24.06 -15.73 -4.39
CA ILE A 419 -25.36 -15.15 -4.04
C ILE A 419 -26.11 -16.08 -3.08
N ARG A 420 -26.68 -15.49 -2.03
CA ARG A 420 -27.49 -16.17 -1.01
C ARG A 420 -28.78 -16.73 -1.61
N ALA A 421 -29.20 -17.90 -1.12
CA ALA A 421 -30.51 -18.45 -1.45
C ALA A 421 -31.63 -17.49 -1.00
N GLY A 422 -32.66 -17.32 -1.82
CA GLY A 422 -33.77 -16.40 -1.59
C GLY A 422 -33.55 -14.97 -2.11
N HIS A 423 -32.34 -14.63 -2.58
CA HIS A 423 -32.09 -13.29 -3.14
C HIS A 423 -32.62 -13.15 -4.58
N SER A 424 -32.55 -14.21 -5.38
CA SER A 424 -33.03 -14.24 -6.77
C SER A 424 -33.84 -15.51 -7.02
N PRO A 425 -35.16 -15.37 -7.30
CA PRO A 425 -36.03 -16.51 -7.61
C PRO A 425 -35.52 -17.34 -8.80
N ASP A 426 -35.07 -16.65 -9.86
CA ASP A 426 -34.56 -17.30 -11.08
C ASP A 426 -33.29 -18.12 -10.79
N LEU A 427 -32.40 -17.60 -9.95
CA LEU A 427 -31.20 -18.33 -9.54
C LEU A 427 -31.56 -19.56 -8.69
N ASP A 428 -32.53 -19.41 -7.79
CA ASP A 428 -32.98 -20.52 -6.96
C ASP A 428 -33.66 -21.61 -7.80
N GLU A 429 -34.42 -21.25 -8.82
CA GLU A 429 -35.01 -22.19 -9.79
C GLU A 429 -33.92 -22.97 -10.54
N LEU A 430 -32.89 -22.28 -11.05
CA LEU A 430 -31.76 -22.92 -11.73
C LEU A 430 -30.99 -23.87 -10.81
N ARG A 431 -30.75 -23.46 -9.56
CA ARG A 431 -30.11 -24.31 -8.54
C ARG A 431 -30.98 -25.52 -8.17
N ALA A 432 -32.29 -25.34 -8.06
CA ALA A 432 -33.23 -26.43 -7.82
C ALA A 432 -33.29 -27.42 -8.99
N ALA A 433 -33.27 -26.92 -10.23
CA ALA A 433 -33.20 -27.76 -11.43
C ALA A 433 -31.93 -28.63 -11.44
N ALA A 434 -30.77 -28.06 -11.13
CA ALA A 434 -29.52 -28.81 -11.04
C ALA A 434 -29.53 -29.85 -9.90
N ARG A 435 -30.08 -29.52 -8.73
CA ARG A 435 -30.23 -30.45 -7.59
C ARG A 435 -31.18 -31.60 -7.93
N SER A 436 -32.36 -31.30 -8.46
CA SER A 436 -33.36 -32.31 -8.85
C SER A 436 -32.83 -33.28 -9.91
N GLY A 437 -31.98 -32.81 -10.82
CA GLY A 437 -31.29 -33.68 -11.77
C GLY A 437 -30.28 -34.62 -11.12
N LYS A 438 -29.52 -34.16 -10.12
CA LYS A 438 -28.61 -35.03 -9.34
C LYS A 438 -29.39 -36.08 -8.54
N ASP A 439 -30.52 -35.71 -7.96
CA ASP A 439 -31.41 -36.67 -7.27
C ASP A 439 -31.96 -37.71 -8.24
N TRP A 440 -32.31 -37.30 -9.47
CA TRP A 440 -32.72 -38.22 -10.52
C TRP A 440 -31.60 -39.19 -10.91
N ILE A 441 -30.34 -38.72 -11.02
CA ILE A 441 -29.19 -39.59 -11.29
C ILE A 441 -29.00 -40.61 -10.16
N ALA A 442 -29.16 -40.20 -8.89
CA ALA A 442 -29.06 -41.11 -7.76
C ALA A 442 -30.14 -42.21 -7.82
N ARG A 443 -31.36 -41.87 -8.23
CA ARG A 443 -32.44 -42.84 -8.47
C ARG A 443 -32.14 -43.76 -9.66
N LEU A 444 -31.70 -43.20 -10.79
CA LEU A 444 -31.31 -43.98 -11.97
C LEU A 444 -30.22 -45.01 -11.63
N GLN A 445 -29.23 -44.64 -10.81
CA GLN A 445 -28.20 -45.59 -10.38
C GLN A 445 -28.81 -46.80 -9.65
N GLU A 446 -29.76 -46.57 -8.75
CA GLU A 446 -30.41 -47.63 -7.98
C GLU A 446 -31.32 -48.49 -8.86
N ASP A 447 -32.05 -47.86 -9.78
CA ASP A 447 -32.91 -48.55 -10.73
C ASP A 447 -32.09 -49.43 -11.70
N GLU A 448 -30.96 -48.92 -12.20
CA GLU A 448 -30.06 -49.68 -13.07
C GLU A 448 -29.34 -50.82 -12.32
N ARG A 449 -29.00 -50.64 -11.03
CA ARG A 449 -28.47 -51.74 -10.19
C ARG A 449 -29.47 -52.88 -10.08
N LYS A 450 -30.74 -52.57 -9.80
CA LYS A 450 -31.83 -53.56 -9.71
C LYS A 450 -32.09 -54.22 -11.05
N ARG A 451 -32.15 -53.44 -12.14
CA ARG A 451 -32.41 -53.94 -13.50
C ARG A 451 -31.34 -54.90 -13.99
N THR A 452 -30.07 -54.57 -13.78
CA THR A 452 -28.93 -55.35 -14.30
C THR A 452 -28.41 -56.41 -13.33
N SER A 453 -28.83 -56.37 -12.06
CA SER A 453 -28.28 -57.19 -10.97
C SER A 453 -26.76 -57.03 -10.82
N ILE A 454 -26.26 -55.80 -11.02
CA ILE A 454 -24.85 -55.41 -10.87
C ILE A 454 -24.75 -54.42 -9.69
N GLU A 455 -24.57 -54.92 -8.47
CA GLU A 455 -24.47 -54.06 -7.26
C GLU A 455 -23.30 -53.07 -7.32
N SER A 456 -22.21 -53.43 -8.00
CA SER A 456 -21.03 -52.58 -8.14
C SER A 456 -21.21 -51.39 -9.08
N LEU A 457 -22.32 -51.31 -9.83
CA LEU A 457 -22.59 -50.23 -10.78
C LEU A 457 -22.59 -48.88 -10.07
N LYS A 458 -21.85 -47.91 -10.62
CA LYS A 458 -21.81 -46.53 -10.12
C LYS A 458 -21.93 -45.55 -11.26
N ILE A 459 -22.75 -44.52 -11.08
CA ILE A 459 -22.74 -43.36 -11.97
C ILE A 459 -21.72 -42.37 -11.43
N LYS A 460 -20.75 -42.01 -12.28
CA LYS A 460 -19.67 -41.07 -11.94
C LYS A 460 -19.67 -39.92 -12.93
N PHE A 461 -19.04 -38.80 -12.54
CA PHE A 461 -18.83 -37.64 -13.40
C PHE A 461 -17.34 -37.41 -13.60
N ASN A 462 -16.94 -36.99 -14.80
CA ASN A 462 -15.66 -36.32 -15.02
C ASN A 462 -15.79 -35.24 -16.10
N ASN A 463 -14.84 -34.30 -16.10
CA ASN A 463 -14.88 -33.14 -17.00
C ASN A 463 -14.70 -33.48 -18.49
N VAL A 464 -14.23 -34.69 -18.84
CA VAL A 464 -13.93 -35.09 -20.24
C VAL A 464 -15.13 -35.77 -20.90
N PHE A 465 -15.83 -36.63 -20.16
CA PHE A 465 -16.87 -37.51 -20.69
C PHE A 465 -18.26 -37.22 -20.13
N GLY A 466 -18.36 -36.35 -19.12
CA GLY A 466 -19.62 -36.03 -18.45
C GLY A 466 -20.00 -37.10 -17.43
N TYR A 467 -21.31 -37.34 -17.27
CA TYR A 467 -21.81 -38.44 -16.47
C TYR A 467 -21.72 -39.76 -17.25
N PHE A 468 -21.28 -40.82 -16.58
CA PHE A 468 -21.18 -42.17 -17.16
C PHE A 468 -21.46 -43.24 -16.12
N ILE A 469 -21.92 -44.39 -16.60
CA ILE A 469 -22.13 -45.59 -15.82
C ILE A 469 -20.84 -46.42 -15.88
N GLU A 470 -20.21 -46.67 -14.74
CA GLU A 470 -19.00 -47.49 -14.63
C GLU A 470 -19.34 -48.90 -14.15
N ILE A 471 -18.95 -49.90 -14.95
CA ILE A 471 -19.20 -51.33 -14.69
C ILE A 471 -17.86 -52.06 -14.69
N THR A 472 -17.64 -52.94 -13.72
CA THR A 472 -16.41 -53.74 -13.58
C THR A 472 -16.30 -54.81 -14.68
N THR A 473 -15.07 -55.16 -15.06
CA THR A 473 -14.81 -56.15 -16.12
C THR A 473 -15.49 -57.51 -15.89
N SER A 474 -15.65 -57.91 -14.63
CA SER A 474 -16.34 -59.15 -14.24
C SER A 474 -17.82 -59.19 -14.61
N HIS A 475 -18.47 -58.04 -14.78
CA HIS A 475 -19.92 -57.93 -15.03
C HIS A 475 -20.26 -57.48 -16.46
N LEU A 476 -19.29 -57.42 -17.37
CA LEU A 476 -19.51 -56.95 -18.75
C LEU A 476 -20.53 -57.79 -19.53
N HIS A 477 -20.63 -59.09 -19.23
CA HIS A 477 -21.61 -59.99 -19.84
C HIS A 477 -23.06 -59.65 -19.46
N LYS A 478 -23.28 -58.84 -18.40
CA LYS A 478 -24.61 -58.39 -17.94
C LYS A 478 -24.96 -56.99 -18.46
N VAL A 479 -24.09 -56.35 -19.24
CA VAL A 479 -24.32 -55.00 -19.75
C VAL A 479 -25.45 -55.04 -20.78
N PRO A 480 -26.51 -54.24 -20.60
CA PRO A 480 -27.62 -54.18 -21.54
C PRO A 480 -27.21 -53.62 -22.91
N ALA A 481 -27.92 -54.02 -23.97
CA ALA A 481 -27.63 -53.57 -25.34
C ALA A 481 -27.94 -52.07 -25.57
N ASP A 482 -28.80 -51.46 -24.73
CA ASP A 482 -29.14 -50.03 -24.76
C ASP A 482 -28.01 -49.12 -24.26
N TYR A 483 -26.96 -49.68 -23.68
CA TYR A 483 -25.81 -48.93 -23.19
C TYR A 483 -24.82 -48.65 -24.31
N THR A 484 -24.51 -47.38 -24.52
CA THR A 484 -23.49 -46.97 -25.50
C THR A 484 -22.14 -46.88 -24.82
N ARG A 485 -21.16 -47.67 -25.26
CA ARG A 485 -19.80 -47.67 -24.68
C ARG A 485 -19.06 -46.37 -25.01
N LYS A 486 -18.48 -45.75 -23.98
CA LYS A 486 -17.70 -44.50 -24.05
C LYS A 486 -16.20 -44.72 -23.93
N GLN A 487 -15.75 -45.57 -23.01
CA GLN A 487 -14.33 -45.79 -22.73
C GLN A 487 -14.08 -47.16 -22.10
N THR A 488 -12.99 -47.82 -22.48
CA THR A 488 -12.50 -49.04 -21.83
C THR A 488 -11.33 -48.68 -20.91
N MET A 489 -11.37 -49.17 -19.67
CA MET A 489 -10.31 -49.03 -18.66
C MET A 489 -9.72 -50.40 -18.32
N ALA A 490 -8.61 -50.45 -17.60
CA ALA A 490 -7.97 -51.70 -17.21
C ALA A 490 -8.91 -52.67 -16.44
N ASN A 491 -9.77 -52.15 -15.55
CA ASN A 491 -10.63 -52.95 -14.68
C ASN A 491 -12.14 -52.61 -14.80
N ALA A 492 -12.52 -51.75 -15.74
CA ALA A 492 -13.92 -51.31 -15.90
C ALA A 492 -14.20 -50.83 -17.33
N GLU A 493 -15.47 -50.83 -17.73
CA GLU A 493 -15.95 -50.12 -18.91
C GLU A 493 -16.94 -49.02 -18.51
N ARG A 494 -16.91 -47.92 -19.25
CA ARG A 494 -17.77 -46.75 -19.04
C ARG A 494 -18.81 -46.66 -20.15
N TYR A 495 -20.06 -46.47 -19.77
CA TYR A 495 -21.22 -46.43 -20.67
C TYR A 495 -22.06 -45.17 -20.47
N ILE A 496 -22.88 -44.85 -21.46
CA ILE A 496 -23.89 -43.80 -21.40
C ILE A 496 -25.22 -44.31 -21.95
N THR A 497 -26.33 -43.80 -21.43
CA THR A 497 -27.69 -44.06 -21.93
C THR A 497 -28.29 -42.75 -22.44
N PRO A 498 -29.28 -42.80 -23.36
CA PRO A 498 -29.98 -41.60 -23.83
C PRO A 498 -30.58 -40.77 -22.69
N ALA A 499 -31.22 -41.43 -21.71
CA ALA A 499 -31.81 -40.76 -20.56
C ALA A 499 -30.75 -40.08 -19.67
N LEU A 500 -29.60 -40.74 -19.44
CA LEU A 500 -28.49 -40.13 -18.69
C LEU A 500 -27.92 -38.91 -19.44
N LYS A 501 -27.85 -38.96 -20.78
CA LYS A 501 -27.35 -37.85 -21.59
C LYS A 501 -28.29 -36.65 -21.59
N GLU A 502 -29.60 -36.90 -21.66
CA GLU A 502 -30.61 -35.83 -21.56
C GLU A 502 -30.54 -35.14 -20.20
N MET A 503 -30.45 -35.92 -19.10
CA MET A 503 -30.32 -35.37 -17.77
C MET A 503 -28.99 -34.63 -17.57
N GLU A 504 -27.88 -35.16 -18.09
CA GLU A 504 -26.58 -34.48 -18.10
C GLU A 504 -26.70 -33.09 -18.74
N ASN A 505 -27.31 -32.99 -19.93
CA ASN A 505 -27.47 -31.71 -20.61
C ASN A 505 -28.33 -30.73 -19.78
N LYS A 506 -29.38 -31.22 -19.12
CA LYS A 506 -30.24 -30.41 -18.25
C LYS A 506 -29.49 -29.89 -17.01
N ILE A 507 -28.72 -30.75 -16.35
CA ILE A 507 -27.92 -30.38 -15.17
C ILE A 507 -26.83 -29.38 -15.56
N LEU A 508 -26.02 -29.69 -16.56
CA LEU A 508 -24.90 -28.85 -16.98
C LEU A 508 -25.40 -27.49 -17.49
N GLY A 509 -26.48 -27.46 -18.28
CA GLY A 509 -27.08 -26.21 -18.73
C GLY A 509 -27.66 -25.36 -17.60
N ALA A 510 -28.25 -25.98 -16.57
CA ALA A 510 -28.73 -25.26 -15.39
C ALA A 510 -27.56 -24.73 -14.53
N GLU A 511 -26.50 -25.51 -14.33
CA GLU A 511 -25.31 -25.09 -13.58
C GLU A 511 -24.57 -23.94 -14.30
N GLU A 512 -24.45 -24.00 -15.62
CA GLU A 512 -23.82 -22.94 -16.42
C GLU A 512 -24.61 -21.63 -16.35
N ARG A 513 -25.94 -21.68 -16.58
CA ARG A 513 -26.82 -20.51 -16.45
C ARG A 513 -26.84 -19.95 -15.03
N SER A 514 -26.83 -20.82 -14.02
CA SER A 514 -26.75 -20.41 -12.61
C SER A 514 -25.47 -19.63 -12.33
N LYS A 515 -24.32 -20.07 -12.85
CA LYS A 515 -23.04 -19.37 -12.69
C LYS A 515 -23.02 -18.03 -13.42
N GLN A 516 -23.57 -17.98 -14.63
CA GLN A 516 -23.69 -16.75 -15.39
C GLN A 516 -24.57 -15.73 -14.65
N LEU A 517 -25.75 -16.14 -14.18
CA LEU A 517 -26.65 -15.28 -13.43
C LEU A 517 -26.02 -14.81 -12.10
N GLU A 518 -25.29 -15.67 -11.39
CA GLU A 518 -24.52 -15.25 -10.20
C GLU A 518 -23.49 -14.18 -10.52
N TYR A 519 -22.79 -14.29 -11.64
CA TYR A 519 -21.82 -13.29 -12.08
C TYR A 519 -22.48 -11.95 -12.42
N GLU A 520 -23.64 -11.99 -13.09
CA GLU A 520 -24.45 -10.80 -13.39
C GLU A 520 -24.93 -10.10 -12.11
N LEU A 521 -25.49 -10.86 -11.17
CA LEU A 521 -25.93 -10.34 -9.87
C LEU A 521 -24.76 -9.77 -9.05
N PHE A 522 -23.61 -10.45 -9.02
CA PHE A 522 -22.40 -9.91 -8.39
C PHE A 522 -21.98 -8.59 -9.02
N THR A 523 -22.02 -8.49 -10.35
CA THR A 523 -21.65 -7.27 -11.07
C THR A 523 -22.59 -6.12 -10.73
N LEU A 524 -23.90 -6.39 -10.61
CA LEU A 524 -24.90 -5.41 -10.16
C LEU A 524 -24.60 -4.91 -8.75
N LEU A 525 -24.34 -5.83 -7.80
CA LEU A 525 -23.98 -5.46 -6.42
C LEU A 525 -22.72 -4.62 -6.36
N ARG A 526 -21.66 -5.01 -7.09
CA ARG A 526 -20.41 -4.25 -7.17
C ARG A 526 -20.66 -2.84 -7.72
N ASN A 527 -21.39 -2.72 -8.82
CA ASN A 527 -21.67 -1.42 -9.43
C ASN A 527 -22.47 -0.52 -8.47
N HIS A 528 -23.41 -1.08 -7.71
CA HIS A 528 -24.14 -0.35 -6.68
C HIS A 528 -23.24 0.10 -5.52
N VAL A 529 -22.29 -0.71 -5.07
CA VAL A 529 -21.28 -0.26 -4.08
C VAL A 529 -20.48 0.93 -4.61
N ILE A 530 -20.08 0.90 -5.88
CA ILE A 530 -19.27 1.96 -6.50
C ILE A 530 -20.03 3.28 -6.66
N THR A 531 -21.37 3.31 -6.61
CA THR A 531 -22.10 4.59 -6.55
C THR A 531 -21.83 5.35 -5.25
N HIS A 532 -21.37 4.66 -4.20
CA HIS A 532 -21.00 5.24 -2.90
C HIS A 532 -19.49 5.45 -2.73
N LEU A 533 -18.70 5.35 -3.81
CA LEU A 533 -17.23 5.38 -3.78
C LEU A 533 -16.65 6.55 -2.98
N HIS A 534 -17.16 7.77 -3.19
CA HIS A 534 -16.69 8.96 -2.48
C HIS A 534 -16.89 8.84 -0.97
N GLN A 535 -18.12 8.51 -0.53
CA GLN A 535 -18.46 8.33 0.87
C GLN A 535 -17.65 7.20 1.52
N LEU A 536 -17.37 6.13 0.78
CA LEU A 536 -16.54 5.01 1.25
C LEU A 536 -15.09 5.44 1.48
N GLN A 537 -14.52 6.28 0.61
CA GLN A 537 -13.17 6.83 0.78
C GLN A 537 -13.10 7.82 1.95
N GLU A 538 -14.08 8.72 2.09
CA GLU A 538 -14.21 9.61 3.26
C GLU A 538 -14.27 8.82 4.55
N THR A 539 -15.09 7.76 4.57
CA THR A 539 -15.24 6.87 5.72
C THR A 539 -13.94 6.14 6.04
N ALA A 540 -13.22 5.64 5.03
CA ALA A 540 -11.93 4.99 5.23
C ALA A 540 -10.88 5.96 5.82
N ALA A 541 -10.84 7.21 5.35
CA ALA A 541 -9.95 8.24 5.89
C ALA A 541 -10.32 8.59 7.34
N ALA A 542 -11.61 8.78 7.63
CA ALA A 542 -12.10 9.04 8.98
C ALA A 542 -11.76 7.90 9.96
N ILE A 543 -11.97 6.65 9.56
CA ILE A 543 -11.63 5.49 10.40
C ILE A 543 -10.12 5.41 10.61
N ALA A 544 -9.30 5.67 9.58
CA ALA A 544 -7.85 5.70 9.73
C ALA A 544 -7.42 6.74 10.78
N GLU A 545 -7.98 7.95 10.74
CA GLU A 545 -7.67 9.01 11.71
C GLU A 545 -8.11 8.65 13.14
N ILE A 546 -9.34 8.14 13.29
CA ILE A 546 -9.85 7.65 14.58
C ILE A 546 -8.96 6.56 15.15
N ASP A 547 -8.52 5.61 14.31
CA ASP A 547 -7.67 4.50 14.72
C ASP A 547 -6.28 4.97 15.18
N VAL A 548 -5.66 5.92 14.48
CA VAL A 548 -4.41 6.54 14.90
C VAL A 548 -4.57 7.24 16.24
N LEU A 549 -5.61 8.06 16.42
CA LEU A 549 -5.87 8.76 17.69
C LEU A 549 -6.12 7.77 18.85
N CYS A 550 -6.86 6.69 18.61
CA CYS A 550 -7.04 5.62 19.58
C CYS A 550 -5.73 4.89 19.91
N ALA A 551 -4.87 4.66 18.91
CA ALA A 551 -3.58 4.01 19.10
C ALA A 551 -2.61 4.89 19.91
N LEU A 552 -2.58 6.20 19.66
CA LEU A 552 -1.80 7.16 20.43
C LEU A 552 -2.31 7.28 21.87
N ALA A 553 -3.63 7.37 22.07
CA ALA A 553 -4.23 7.37 23.42
C ALA A 553 -3.89 6.08 24.19
N HIS A 554 -4.04 4.92 23.56
CA HIS A 554 -3.70 3.64 24.19
C HIS A 554 -2.21 3.53 24.51
N THR A 555 -1.33 4.04 23.65
CA THR A 555 0.12 4.11 23.90
C THR A 555 0.42 4.98 25.11
N ALA A 556 -0.24 6.15 25.20
CA ALA A 556 -0.08 7.05 26.33
C ALA A 556 -0.53 6.42 27.66
N GLN A 557 -1.65 5.69 27.63
CA GLN A 557 -2.14 4.95 28.80
C GLN A 557 -1.16 3.86 29.26
N LEU A 558 -0.59 3.10 28.33
CA LEU A 558 0.30 1.98 28.63
C LEU A 558 1.63 2.44 29.25
N HIS A 559 2.20 3.52 28.70
CA HIS A 559 3.56 3.98 29.04
C HIS A 559 3.60 5.25 29.88
N ARG A 560 2.42 5.71 30.34
CA ARG A 560 2.26 6.94 31.14
C ARG A 560 2.91 8.12 30.44
N HIS A 561 2.53 8.32 29.19
CA HIS A 561 2.90 9.53 28.45
C HIS A 561 1.97 10.66 28.85
N THR A 562 2.50 11.88 28.86
CA THR A 562 1.79 13.07 29.31
C THR A 562 1.44 13.95 28.12
N ARG A 563 0.31 14.65 28.18
CA ARG A 563 -0.05 15.67 27.20
C ARG A 563 0.95 16.84 27.28
N PRO A 564 1.71 17.16 26.21
CA PRO A 564 2.58 18.32 26.22
C PRO A 564 1.79 19.62 25.99
N ILE A 565 2.25 20.72 26.55
CA ILE A 565 1.81 22.07 26.21
C ILE A 565 2.56 22.50 24.95
N LEU A 566 1.84 22.82 23.89
CA LEU A 566 2.41 23.29 22.63
C LEU A 566 2.27 24.81 22.52
N THR A 567 3.30 25.49 22.04
CA THR A 567 3.29 26.95 21.88
C THR A 567 3.90 27.37 20.54
N HIS A 568 3.64 28.61 20.11
CA HIS A 568 4.31 29.21 18.95
C HIS A 568 5.74 29.70 19.25
N GLY A 569 6.16 29.61 20.51
CA GLY A 569 7.47 30.00 20.99
C GLY A 569 8.54 28.99 20.61
N THR A 570 9.64 29.03 21.34
CA THR A 570 10.87 28.29 21.07
C THR A 570 11.43 27.62 22.33
N GLU A 571 10.66 27.63 23.42
CA GLU A 571 10.95 26.89 24.63
C GLU A 571 10.90 25.37 24.37
N LEU A 572 11.75 24.63 25.08
CA LEU A 572 11.78 23.18 25.12
C LEU A 572 12.13 22.79 26.55
N ILE A 573 11.07 22.66 27.35
CA ILE A 573 11.14 22.35 28.78
C ILE A 573 10.51 20.97 28.96
N ILE A 574 11.29 19.99 29.42
CA ILE A 574 10.86 18.60 29.59
C ILE A 574 11.34 18.13 30.96
N GLU A 575 10.41 17.66 31.79
CA GLU A 575 10.71 17.09 33.10
C GLU A 575 10.66 15.56 33.00
N ASN A 576 11.71 14.88 33.47
CA ASN A 576 11.88 13.43 33.45
C ASN A 576 11.57 12.80 32.08
N GLY A 577 12.12 13.38 31.01
CA GLY A 577 11.97 12.87 29.65
C GLY A 577 12.60 11.49 29.49
N ARG A 578 11.97 10.62 28.70
CA ARG A 578 12.43 9.26 28.41
C ARG A 578 12.51 9.02 26.90
N HIS A 579 13.44 8.19 26.46
CA HIS A 579 13.56 7.85 25.05
C HIS A 579 12.46 6.85 24.64
N PRO A 580 11.52 7.20 23.73
CA PRO A 580 10.32 6.40 23.47
C PRO A 580 10.62 4.99 22.92
N ILE A 581 11.70 4.82 22.16
CA ILE A 581 12.10 3.51 21.64
C ILE A 581 12.78 2.66 22.74
N LEU A 582 13.77 3.22 23.44
CA LEU A 582 14.54 2.49 24.43
C LEU A 582 13.73 2.14 25.68
N GLU A 583 12.80 2.99 26.12
CA GLU A 583 11.94 2.68 27.27
C GLU A 583 11.11 1.41 27.06
N GLN A 584 10.78 1.07 25.80
CA GLN A 584 9.95 -0.08 25.45
C GLN A 584 10.77 -1.31 25.01
N THR A 585 12.00 -1.10 24.56
CA THR A 585 12.85 -2.19 24.04
C THR A 585 13.85 -2.72 25.07
N LEU A 586 14.16 -1.94 26.11
CA LEU A 586 14.97 -2.41 27.24
C LEU A 586 14.13 -3.34 28.13
N THR A 587 14.49 -4.63 28.17
CA THR A 587 13.79 -5.65 28.99
C THR A 587 14.37 -5.78 30.39
N ASP A 588 15.69 -5.59 30.53
CA ASP A 588 16.43 -6.01 31.74
C ASP A 588 16.79 -4.82 32.66
N THR A 589 16.65 -3.59 32.16
CA THR A 589 17.01 -2.37 32.89
C THR A 589 15.95 -1.29 32.69
N LYS A 590 15.69 -0.52 33.76
CA LYS A 590 14.82 0.66 33.65
C LYS A 590 15.58 1.81 32.99
N PHE A 591 14.94 2.50 32.05
CA PHE A 591 15.46 3.72 31.47
C PHE A 591 15.53 4.82 32.54
N VAL A 592 16.64 5.56 32.60
CA VAL A 592 16.83 6.68 33.53
C VAL A 592 16.31 7.97 32.86
N PRO A 593 15.25 8.59 33.39
CA PRO A 593 14.71 9.82 32.80
C PRO A 593 15.67 11.01 33.00
N ASN A 594 15.61 12.00 32.10
CA ASN A 594 16.43 13.21 32.16
C ASN A 594 15.61 14.46 31.88
N ASP A 595 15.90 15.54 32.60
CA ASP A 595 15.30 16.84 32.39
C ASP A 595 15.95 17.57 31.22
N THR A 596 15.23 18.53 30.64
CA THR A 596 15.74 19.41 29.59
C THR A 596 15.15 20.79 29.77
N HIS A 597 16.02 21.80 29.77
CA HIS A 597 15.62 23.19 29.78
C HIS A 597 16.38 23.97 28.70
N LEU A 598 15.74 24.15 27.55
CA LEU A 598 16.20 24.98 26.44
C LEU A 598 15.20 26.13 26.28
N ASP A 599 15.62 27.34 26.65
CA ASP A 599 14.84 28.57 26.49
C ASP A 599 15.75 29.59 25.81
N PRO A 600 15.41 30.13 24.63
CA PRO A 600 16.29 31.08 23.95
C PRO A 600 16.64 32.34 24.74
N ALA A 601 15.85 32.72 25.75
CA ALA A 601 16.20 33.82 26.63
C ALA A 601 17.42 33.50 27.52
N THR A 602 17.62 32.24 27.89
CA THR A 602 18.61 31.85 28.92
C THR A 602 19.61 30.78 28.47
N SER A 603 19.20 29.84 27.63
CA SER A 603 20.01 28.71 27.15
C SER A 603 19.45 28.20 25.82
N ARG A 604 20.05 28.65 24.70
CA ARG A 604 19.68 28.22 23.34
C ARG A 604 20.53 27.08 22.80
N LEU A 605 21.78 26.96 23.29
CA LEU A 605 22.75 25.95 22.91
C LEU A 605 23.22 25.24 24.17
N GLN A 606 23.16 23.91 24.17
CA GLN A 606 23.70 23.06 25.25
C GLN A 606 24.87 22.25 24.71
N ILE A 607 26.04 22.37 25.37
CA ILE A 607 27.22 21.57 25.09
C ILE A 607 27.22 20.36 26.01
N LEU A 608 27.09 19.16 25.41
CA LEU A 608 27.07 17.90 26.14
C LEU A 608 28.42 17.19 26.04
N THR A 609 29.12 17.10 27.16
CA THR A 609 30.36 16.32 27.30
C THR A 609 30.16 15.12 28.22
N GLY A 610 31.09 14.17 28.18
CA GLY A 610 31.05 12.97 29.00
C GLY A 610 31.66 11.76 28.31
N PRO A 611 31.95 10.67 29.05
CA PRO A 611 32.60 9.49 28.50
C PRO A 611 31.76 8.82 27.39
N ASN A 612 32.40 7.94 26.61
CA ASN A 612 31.67 7.05 25.71
C ASN A 612 30.69 6.20 26.51
N MET A 613 29.54 5.88 25.93
CA MET A 613 28.45 5.12 26.57
C MET A 613 27.76 5.83 27.76
N ALA A 614 28.06 7.10 28.04
CA ALA A 614 27.35 7.89 29.06
C ALA A 614 25.90 8.26 28.70
N GLY A 615 25.43 7.90 27.50
CA GLY A 615 24.07 8.19 27.05
C GLY A 615 23.89 9.53 26.31
N LYS A 616 24.96 10.25 25.93
CA LYS A 616 24.89 11.54 25.21
C LYS A 616 24.01 11.45 23.94
N SER A 617 24.33 10.52 23.04
CA SER A 617 23.57 10.28 21.80
C SER A 617 22.14 9.82 22.05
N THR A 618 21.87 9.18 23.19
CA THR A 618 20.54 8.75 23.60
C THR A 618 19.71 9.96 24.05
N TYR A 619 20.29 10.83 24.88
CA TYR A 619 19.63 12.03 25.36
C TYR A 619 19.26 12.98 24.23
N ILE A 620 20.18 13.27 23.31
CA ILE A 620 19.87 14.20 22.20
C ILE A 620 18.80 13.64 21.25
N ARG A 621 18.84 12.33 20.94
CA ARG A 621 17.81 11.68 20.11
C ARG A 621 16.45 11.66 20.80
N GLN A 622 16.42 11.42 22.11
CA GLN A 622 15.20 11.50 22.91
C GLN A 622 14.49 12.85 22.71
N LEU A 623 15.22 13.97 22.69
CA LEU A 623 14.62 15.30 22.57
C LEU A 623 14.02 15.57 21.19
N ALA A 624 14.69 15.13 20.11
CA ALA A 624 14.09 15.17 18.77
C ALA A 624 12.83 14.31 18.69
N LEU A 625 12.86 13.09 19.24
CA LEU A 625 11.70 12.19 19.18
C LEU A 625 10.52 12.73 20.00
N ILE A 626 10.76 13.29 21.19
CA ILE A 626 9.73 13.94 22.00
C ILE A 626 9.12 15.13 21.25
N THR A 627 9.95 15.97 20.64
CA THR A 627 9.49 17.13 19.84
C THR A 627 8.65 16.67 18.65
N LEU A 628 9.11 15.64 17.93
CA LEU A 628 8.38 15.05 16.80
C LEU A 628 7.05 14.45 17.23
N MET A 629 7.03 13.67 18.32
CA MET A 629 5.81 13.09 18.90
C MET A 629 4.80 14.18 19.27
N ALA A 630 5.27 15.27 19.87
CA ALA A 630 4.41 16.41 20.20
C ALA A 630 3.81 17.04 18.93
N GLN A 631 4.60 17.17 17.85
CA GLN A 631 4.17 17.71 16.55
C GLN A 631 3.45 16.71 15.63
N ILE A 632 3.12 15.51 16.11
CA ILE A 632 2.05 14.68 15.50
C ILE A 632 0.75 14.74 16.32
N GLY A 633 0.76 15.42 17.46
CA GLY A 633 -0.35 15.55 18.40
C GLY A 633 -0.38 14.47 19.48
N ALA A 634 0.66 13.65 19.61
CA ALA A 634 0.73 12.58 20.60
C ALA A 634 1.06 13.11 22.01
N CYS A 635 0.67 12.35 23.04
CA CYS A 635 1.29 12.47 24.36
C CYS A 635 2.77 12.04 24.27
N VAL A 636 3.61 12.59 25.15
CA VAL A 636 5.07 12.40 25.13
C VAL A 636 5.57 11.67 26.38
N PRO A 637 6.67 10.91 26.28
CA PRO A 637 7.26 10.16 27.39
C PRO A 637 8.00 11.08 28.39
N ALA A 638 7.26 11.87 29.16
CA ALA A 638 7.77 12.80 30.17
C ALA A 638 6.76 12.95 31.32
N ASP A 639 7.19 13.48 32.47
CA ASP A 639 6.28 13.83 33.57
C ASP A 639 5.53 15.13 33.25
N SER A 640 6.21 16.09 32.62
CA SER A 640 5.58 17.26 32.00
C SER A 640 6.45 17.77 30.84
N ALA A 641 5.84 18.45 29.87
CA ALA A 641 6.57 19.03 28.76
C ALA A 641 5.88 20.30 28.23
N THR A 642 6.68 21.33 27.95
CA THR A 642 6.29 22.53 27.21
C THR A 642 7.21 22.66 25.99
N ILE A 643 6.63 22.63 24.80
CA ILE A 643 7.36 22.50 23.53
C ILE A 643 6.87 23.55 22.55
N GLY A 644 7.75 24.50 22.23
CA GLY A 644 7.59 25.42 21.11
C GLY A 644 7.72 24.69 19.77
N LEU A 645 6.83 24.96 18.82
CA LEU A 645 6.82 24.25 17.54
C LEU A 645 8.13 24.43 16.76
N ALA A 646 8.72 23.32 16.30
CA ALA A 646 9.83 23.35 15.37
C ALA A 646 9.33 23.47 13.92
N ASP A 647 10.10 24.16 13.09
CA ASP A 647 9.88 24.18 11.64
C ASP A 647 10.74 23.14 10.92
N ARG A 648 11.90 22.81 11.48
CA ARG A 648 12.83 21.79 11.00
C ARG A 648 13.45 21.04 12.17
N ILE A 649 13.71 19.76 11.97
CA ILE A 649 14.50 18.94 12.89
C ILE A 649 15.69 18.40 12.11
N PHE A 650 16.89 18.85 12.50
CA PHE A 650 18.15 18.33 12.00
C PHE A 650 18.76 17.41 13.04
N CYS A 651 19.05 16.18 12.65
CA CYS A 651 19.65 15.17 13.51
C CYS A 651 20.86 14.57 12.82
N ARG A 652 22.04 15.01 13.26
CA ARG A 652 23.31 14.44 12.88
C ARG A 652 23.84 13.60 14.03
N VAL A 653 23.77 12.28 13.88
CA VAL A 653 24.38 11.32 14.81
C VAL A 653 25.46 10.59 14.03
N GLY A 654 26.70 10.60 14.53
CA GLY A 654 27.95 10.07 13.97
C GLY A 654 27.91 9.28 12.65
N ALA A 655 28.82 9.60 11.72
CA ALA A 655 28.91 8.95 10.42
C ALA A 655 28.96 7.42 10.55
N SER A 656 28.00 6.75 9.94
CA SER A 656 28.21 5.37 9.51
C SER A 656 28.81 5.34 8.12
N ASP A 657 29.76 4.45 7.89
CA ASP A 657 30.37 4.23 6.58
C ASP A 657 29.30 4.08 5.49
N ASP A 658 29.34 4.96 4.49
CA ASP A 658 28.64 4.78 3.23
C ASP A 658 29.68 4.42 2.15
N LEU A 659 30.23 3.20 2.28
CA LEU A 659 31.20 2.60 1.36
C LEU A 659 30.71 2.62 -0.10
N SER A 660 29.40 2.76 -0.34
CA SER A 660 28.79 2.74 -1.66
C SER A 660 29.05 4.01 -2.49
N ARG A 661 29.32 5.15 -1.83
CA ARG A 661 29.46 6.46 -2.50
C ARG A 661 30.88 6.83 -2.91
N GLY A 662 31.90 6.11 -2.42
CA GLY A 662 33.30 6.51 -2.61
C GLY A 662 33.65 7.90 -2.05
N GLN A 663 32.77 8.48 -1.21
CA GLN A 663 32.98 9.77 -0.55
C GLN A 663 33.59 9.54 0.84
N SER A 664 34.52 10.41 1.23
CA SER A 664 35.10 10.40 2.58
C SER A 664 34.01 10.66 3.62
N THR A 665 34.04 9.93 4.74
CA THR A 665 33.14 10.12 5.90
C THR A 665 33.13 11.58 6.36
N PHE A 666 34.29 12.23 6.36
CA PHE A 666 34.43 13.65 6.68
C PHE A 666 33.75 14.57 5.66
N MET A 667 33.80 14.26 4.36
CA MET A 667 33.16 15.08 3.33
C MET A 667 31.63 15.01 3.44
N VAL A 668 31.08 13.82 3.68
CA VAL A 668 29.64 13.64 3.94
C VAL A 668 29.24 14.42 5.19
N GLU A 669 30.02 14.32 6.26
CA GLU A 669 29.82 15.05 7.50
C GLU A 669 29.80 16.58 7.29
N MET A 670 30.75 17.11 6.52
CA MET A 670 30.80 18.54 6.21
C MET A 670 29.65 18.99 5.31
N SER A 671 29.22 18.14 4.35
CA SER A 671 28.08 18.45 3.50
C SER A 671 26.77 18.48 4.30
N GLU A 672 26.57 17.55 5.24
CA GLU A 672 25.40 17.53 6.12
C GLU A 672 25.44 18.74 7.08
N THR A 673 26.60 19.08 7.63
CA THR A 673 26.76 20.28 8.47
C THR A 673 26.44 21.55 7.68
N ALA A 674 26.94 21.68 6.45
CA ALA A 674 26.62 22.81 5.58
C ALA A 674 25.12 22.90 5.27
N LEU A 675 24.43 21.78 5.07
CA LEU A 675 22.98 21.76 4.89
C LEU A 675 22.26 22.34 6.12
N ILE A 676 22.67 21.95 7.32
CA ILE A 676 22.11 22.47 8.58
C ILE A 676 22.30 24.00 8.65
N LEU A 677 23.53 24.49 8.45
CA LEU A 677 23.83 25.91 8.60
C LEU A 677 23.14 26.80 7.56
N ASN A 678 22.91 26.29 6.34
CA ASN A 678 22.26 27.06 5.28
C ASN A 678 20.73 27.11 5.41
N HIS A 679 20.12 26.19 6.14
CA HIS A 679 18.67 26.02 6.15
C HIS A 679 18.02 26.07 7.54
N ALA A 680 18.79 25.97 8.62
CA ALA A 680 18.27 26.15 9.96
C ALA A 680 17.76 27.58 10.17
N THR A 681 16.69 27.69 10.92
CA THR A 681 16.07 28.97 11.32
C THR A 681 16.06 29.07 12.84
N ALA A 682 15.69 30.23 13.38
CA ALA A 682 15.52 30.41 14.82
C ALA A 682 14.49 29.45 15.46
N LYS A 683 13.58 28.85 14.68
CA LYS A 683 12.61 27.86 15.15
C LYS A 683 13.09 26.42 15.00
N SER A 684 14.21 26.17 14.34
CA SER A 684 14.71 24.82 14.10
C SER A 684 15.24 24.18 15.38
N LEU A 685 15.17 22.86 15.43
CA LEU A 685 15.85 22.04 16.44
C LEU A 685 17.04 21.35 15.76
N VAL A 686 18.24 21.65 16.23
CA VAL A 686 19.50 21.13 15.68
C VAL A 686 20.17 20.22 16.70
N ILE A 687 20.43 18.98 16.29
CA ILE A 687 21.13 17.97 17.09
C ILE A 687 22.41 17.59 16.37
N LEU A 688 23.54 17.84 17.02
CA LEU A 688 24.87 17.55 16.51
C LEU A 688 25.57 16.60 17.48
N ASP A 689 25.96 15.43 16.99
CA ASP A 689 26.72 14.44 17.76
C ASP A 689 28.12 14.28 17.16
N GLU A 690 29.12 14.73 17.91
CA GLU A 690 30.53 14.47 17.69
C GLU A 690 31.08 14.96 16.33
N ILE A 691 30.71 16.17 15.92
CA ILE A 691 31.26 16.81 14.71
C ILE A 691 32.78 17.00 14.81
N GLY A 692 33.45 16.87 13.67
CA GLY A 692 34.87 17.11 13.48
C GLY A 692 35.74 15.90 13.76
N ARG A 693 35.17 14.69 13.91
CA ARG A 693 35.93 13.48 14.25
C ARG A 693 36.76 12.90 13.11
N GLY A 694 36.38 13.16 11.87
CA GLY A 694 37.01 12.58 10.68
C GLY A 694 38.34 13.22 10.24
N THR A 695 38.89 14.17 11.00
CA THR A 695 40.07 14.96 10.62
C THR A 695 41.03 15.17 11.81
N ALA A 696 42.13 15.92 11.62
CA ALA A 696 43.06 16.27 12.68
C ALA A 696 42.35 17.00 13.83
N THR A 697 42.75 16.72 15.07
CA THR A 697 42.06 17.17 16.28
C THR A 697 41.84 18.67 16.33
N PHE A 698 42.85 19.48 15.96
CA PHE A 698 42.73 20.94 15.96
C PHE A 698 41.80 21.46 14.85
N ASP A 699 41.85 20.84 13.66
CA ASP A 699 40.97 21.23 12.54
C ASP A 699 39.52 20.87 12.85
N GLY A 700 39.30 19.68 13.41
CA GLY A 700 37.99 19.20 13.84
C GLY A 700 37.39 20.05 14.96
N LEU A 701 38.20 20.40 15.98
CA LEU A 701 37.83 21.33 17.04
C LEU A 701 37.47 22.70 16.46
N SER A 702 38.32 23.26 15.58
CA SER A 702 38.09 24.59 14.99
C SER A 702 36.77 24.65 14.21
N ILE A 703 36.46 23.58 13.47
CA ILE A 703 35.17 23.46 12.77
C ILE A 703 34.02 23.37 13.78
N ALA A 704 34.10 22.48 14.76
CA ALA A 704 33.05 22.31 15.75
C ALA A 704 32.76 23.61 16.53
N TRP A 705 33.82 24.36 16.85
CA TRP A 705 33.75 25.67 17.50
C TRP A 705 33.03 26.70 16.63
N ALA A 706 33.49 26.88 15.39
CA ALA A 706 32.88 27.83 14.46
C ALA A 706 31.40 27.49 14.16
N VAL A 707 31.06 26.20 14.07
CA VAL A 707 29.69 25.73 13.89
C VAL A 707 28.83 26.07 15.12
N ALA A 708 29.33 25.85 16.32
CA ALA A 708 28.62 26.16 17.56
C ALA A 708 28.36 27.67 17.70
N GLU A 709 29.38 28.51 17.46
CA GLU A 709 29.24 29.98 17.46
C GLU A 709 28.22 30.43 16.42
N TYR A 710 28.29 29.94 15.19
CA TYR A 710 27.36 30.34 14.13
C TYR A 710 25.90 29.96 14.44
N LEU A 711 25.66 28.77 15.01
CA LEU A 711 24.32 28.34 15.43
C LEU A 711 23.79 29.21 16.58
N HIS A 712 24.66 29.61 17.50
CA HIS A 712 24.29 30.42 18.66
C HIS A 712 24.06 31.90 18.30
N ASP A 713 25.03 32.54 17.63
CA ASP A 713 25.12 33.99 17.43
C ASP A 713 24.32 34.46 16.20
N GLU A 714 24.39 33.70 15.09
CA GLU A 714 23.79 34.10 13.82
C GLU A 714 22.40 33.48 13.65
N ILE A 715 22.30 32.14 13.66
CA ILE A 715 21.03 31.43 13.39
C ILE A 715 20.06 31.52 14.58
N LYS A 716 20.59 31.46 15.80
CA LYS A 716 19.82 31.57 17.06
C LYS A 716 18.78 30.46 17.24
N CYS A 717 19.08 29.25 16.77
CA CYS A 717 18.21 28.07 16.90
C CYS A 717 18.42 27.33 18.24
N ARG A 718 17.52 26.38 18.52
CA ARG A 718 17.71 25.41 19.62
C ARG A 718 18.75 24.38 19.19
N THR A 719 19.85 24.28 19.93
CA THR A 719 20.97 23.41 19.58
C THR A 719 21.39 22.51 20.74
N LEU A 720 21.47 21.21 20.46
CA LEU A 720 22.09 20.21 21.34
C LEU A 720 23.39 19.76 20.67
N PHE A 721 24.52 20.09 21.28
CA PHE A 721 25.84 19.82 20.74
C PHE A 721 26.58 18.83 21.63
N ALA A 722 26.52 17.54 21.29
CA ALA A 722 27.32 16.53 21.95
C ALA A 722 28.73 16.49 21.35
N THR A 723 29.75 16.53 22.20
CA THR A 723 31.14 16.60 21.76
C THR A 723 32.11 15.86 22.68
N HIS A 724 33.26 15.53 22.10
CA HIS A 724 34.43 14.97 22.80
C HIS A 724 35.53 15.99 23.02
N TYR A 725 35.42 17.15 22.37
CA TYR A 725 36.31 18.26 22.57
C TYR A 725 35.95 18.96 23.88
N HIS A 726 36.77 18.78 24.90
CA HIS A 726 36.58 19.43 26.18
C HIS A 726 36.79 20.93 26.09
N GLU A 727 37.60 21.39 25.15
CA GLU A 727 37.87 22.79 24.88
C GLU A 727 36.58 23.57 24.54
N LEU A 728 35.58 22.91 23.94
CA LEU A 728 34.28 23.55 23.67
C LEU A 728 33.52 23.96 24.94
N THR A 729 33.87 23.44 26.12
CA THR A 729 33.22 23.90 27.36
C THR A 729 33.55 25.35 27.69
N ASP A 730 34.62 25.92 27.12
CA ASP A 730 34.97 27.33 27.31
C ASP A 730 34.00 28.29 26.59
N LEU A 731 33.10 27.77 25.72
CA LEU A 731 32.00 28.53 25.11
C LEU A 731 30.79 28.73 26.04
N ALA A 732 30.65 27.92 27.08
CA ALA A 732 29.55 27.96 28.03
C ALA A 732 29.85 28.91 29.20
#